data_AF-A0A381PZB4-F1
#
_entry.id   AF-A0A381PZB4-F1
#
_cell.length_a   1.000
_cell.length_b   1.000
_cell.length_c   1.000
_cell.angle_alpha   90.00
_cell.angle_beta   90.00
_cell.angle_gamma   90.00
#
_symmetry.space_group_name_H-M   'P 1'
#
loop_
_entity.id
_entity.type
_entity.pdbx_description
1 polymer ?
#
loop_
_entity_poly.entity_id
_entity_poly.type
_entity_poly.pdbx_seq_one_letter_code
_entity_poly.pdbx_strand_id
1 'polypeptide(L)'
;MRLFSHKRRPVHLGPHCAERLPRLAPDATPNGWTGTTPSPPTEKAIPGPQAAVNAFARYQELFDAARRGVPAPERAPIPGGPDEVAANLAAGCYFLDADATATCLVPRDAWSSESTAEMVTHRWAVVVLIDFAHGVEAGRPGDAWMLGSQQAAADLRATELAVITAGYIRNLGYDATAHSAGASDLDLGRVALQAGLLEICNGELRSPWSKRGFGIGVVTTDLEATPQAPLAPRSWTDRLRSHGPRWWFGFGGTRPGWGRLRGECRPLHLGSYPMERVRRVSEATTLVLEEEIPRVPQRASFFDRPIHGDLGTKFVEDRKVFAIKTPSANAYVSMIRSMVPHQDGLIADRTAPGTDDSDANASSVKALAHLLGGDMVGICRIPLHAWYSHDAGGEPIEPYHQNAIVILLDQGYETMEGASGDDWISGAQSMRAYMRGAEIAGVIAEHLRGLGWSARSQTNALSHVLHIPLVLDAGLGELSRIGELVLNPFVGPRFKSVVVTTDLPLTPDRHIDFGLQDFCQKCTKCARECPCGAISFTDKVMFNGYEMWKPDAEKCAKYRLGNLKGSACGRCMKTCPYNTEGLLSQRMWLWAAIRLPFLRRSIARWDDRVKNGSINLVKKWWWDLEFVDGRTVEPSKGTNRRELDMNGGRIASKQKIAMYFADQNPPPEAVGVAVKPNRKEAVERGAAAESPAMARRRVGR
;
A
#
# COMPACT_ATOMS: atom_id res chain seq x y z
N MET A 1 3.45 17.27 6.54
CA MET A 1 2.43 17.47 7.59
C MET A 1 1.37 18.45 7.12
N ARG A 2 0.11 18.00 7.11
CA ARG A 2 -1.06 18.81 6.73
C ARG A 2 -1.53 19.66 7.91
N LEU A 3 -1.92 20.91 7.66
CA LEU A 3 -2.49 21.80 8.66
C LEU A 3 -4.02 21.74 8.68
N PHE A 4 -4.63 21.58 7.50
CA PHE A 4 -6.08 21.51 7.32
C PHE A 4 -6.49 20.12 6.88
N SER A 5 -7.63 19.67 7.41
CA SER A 5 -8.21 18.37 7.06
C SER A 5 -8.77 18.35 5.65
N HIS A 6 -8.58 17.25 4.94
CA HIS A 6 -9.22 16.93 3.68
C HIS A 6 -10.51 16.13 3.86
N LYS A 7 -11.06 15.98 5.07
CA LYS A 7 -12.29 15.19 5.32
C LYS A 7 -13.48 15.61 4.44
N ARG A 8 -13.54 16.88 4.03
CA ARG A 8 -14.60 17.44 3.16
C ARG A 8 -14.20 17.54 1.68
N ARG A 9 -13.02 17.05 1.30
CA ARG A 9 -12.53 17.08 -0.07
C ARG A 9 -12.79 15.71 -0.73
N PRO A 10 -13.60 15.62 -1.79
CA PRO A 10 -13.72 14.39 -2.58
C PRO A 10 -12.36 13.89 -3.08
N VAL A 11 -12.19 12.57 -3.16
CA VAL A 11 -10.89 11.96 -3.53
C VAL A 11 -10.48 12.31 -4.95
N HIS A 12 -11.42 12.40 -5.89
CA HIS A 12 -11.16 12.71 -7.31
C HIS A 12 -10.57 14.11 -7.55
N LEU A 13 -10.64 15.03 -6.58
CA LEU A 13 -10.00 16.34 -6.69
C LEU A 13 -8.49 16.28 -6.38
N GLY A 14 -8.00 15.14 -5.87
CA GLY A 14 -6.59 14.92 -5.63
C GLY A 14 -5.96 15.78 -4.53
N PRO A 15 -4.63 15.72 -4.40
CA PRO A 15 -3.90 16.47 -3.38
C PRO A 15 -3.71 17.95 -3.76
N HIS A 16 -3.73 18.32 -5.03
CA HIS A 16 -3.50 19.71 -5.48
C HIS A 16 -4.80 20.47 -5.68
N CYS A 17 -4.78 21.81 -5.61
CA CYS A 17 -5.97 22.64 -5.91
C CYS A 17 -6.16 22.89 -7.42
N ALA A 18 -6.16 21.83 -8.22
CA ALA A 18 -6.35 21.87 -9.67
C ALA A 18 -7.67 22.49 -10.10
N GLU A 19 -8.70 22.41 -9.25
CA GLU A 19 -9.99 23.06 -9.47
C GLU A 19 -9.93 24.60 -9.46
N ARG A 20 -8.78 25.19 -9.08
CA ARG A 20 -8.57 26.65 -9.05
C ARG A 20 -7.79 27.17 -10.25
N LEU A 21 -7.34 26.29 -11.14
CA LEU A 21 -6.66 26.70 -12.37
C LEU A 21 -7.70 27.03 -13.46
N PRO A 22 -7.52 28.13 -14.20
CA PRO A 22 -8.40 28.45 -15.32
C PRO A 22 -8.15 27.46 -16.47
N ARG A 23 -9.21 27.12 -17.20
CA ARG A 23 -9.18 26.12 -18.27
C ARG A 23 -9.85 26.63 -19.54
N LEU A 24 -9.44 26.10 -20.68
CA LEU A 24 -10.04 26.33 -21.99
C LEU A 24 -11.28 25.45 -22.19
N ALA A 25 -11.81 25.39 -23.41
CA ALA A 25 -12.74 24.34 -23.81
C ALA A 25 -12.02 22.97 -23.90
N PRO A 26 -12.69 21.84 -23.63
CA PRO A 26 -12.04 20.52 -23.60
C PRO A 26 -11.37 20.07 -24.89
N ASP A 27 -11.80 20.58 -26.04
CA ASP A 27 -11.30 20.30 -27.38
C ASP A 27 -10.37 21.40 -27.92
N ALA A 28 -10.14 22.47 -27.14
CA ALA A 28 -9.26 23.55 -27.54
C ALA A 28 -7.81 23.08 -27.67
N THR A 29 -7.07 23.69 -28.59
CA THR A 29 -5.61 23.53 -28.68
C THR A 29 -4.95 24.10 -27.42
N PRO A 30 -4.03 23.36 -26.77
CA PRO A 30 -3.32 23.86 -25.60
C PRO A 30 -2.57 25.16 -25.87
N ASN A 31 -2.60 26.09 -24.91
CA ASN A 31 -1.95 27.38 -25.05
C ASN A 31 -0.43 27.24 -25.25
N GLY A 32 0.11 27.87 -26.30
CA GLY A 32 1.53 27.87 -26.63
C GLY A 32 2.02 26.62 -27.37
N TRP A 33 1.13 25.67 -27.70
CA TRP A 33 1.49 24.51 -28.52
C TRP A 33 1.47 24.86 -30.00
N THR A 34 2.56 24.57 -30.72
CA THR A 34 2.78 24.98 -32.12
C THR A 34 2.91 23.80 -33.08
N GLY A 35 2.35 22.64 -32.74
CA GLY A 35 2.48 21.41 -33.53
C GLY A 35 3.60 20.47 -33.08
N THR A 36 4.45 20.89 -32.15
CA THR A 36 5.51 20.04 -31.57
C THR A 36 5.49 20.14 -30.06
N THR A 37 5.51 19.01 -29.40
CA THR A 37 5.51 18.94 -27.93
C THR A 37 6.92 19.17 -27.40
N PRO A 38 7.13 20.16 -26.52
CA PRO A 38 8.44 20.40 -25.95
C PRO A 38 8.89 19.28 -25.01
N SER A 39 10.20 19.20 -24.76
CA SER A 39 10.73 18.24 -23.78
C SER A 39 10.32 18.59 -22.35
N PRO A 40 10.12 17.60 -21.47
CA PRO A 40 9.97 17.81 -20.03
C PRO A 40 11.32 18.16 -19.38
N PRO A 41 11.34 18.64 -18.12
CA PRO A 41 12.56 18.89 -17.39
C PRO A 41 13.27 17.56 -17.11
N THR A 42 14.53 17.44 -17.49
CA THR A 42 15.33 16.23 -17.29
C THR A 42 16.27 16.34 -16.09
N GLU A 43 16.61 15.19 -15.51
CA GLU A 43 17.68 15.13 -14.52
C GLU A 43 19.03 15.38 -15.20
N LYS A 44 19.88 16.22 -14.59
CA LYS A 44 21.21 16.54 -15.14
C LYS A 44 22.27 15.49 -14.81
N ALA A 45 22.05 14.72 -13.75
CA ALA A 45 22.97 13.68 -13.33
C ALA A 45 22.91 12.49 -14.30
N ILE A 46 24.06 11.85 -14.54
CA ILE A 46 24.16 10.65 -15.35
C ILE A 46 24.24 9.44 -14.41
N PRO A 47 23.49 8.35 -14.67
CA PRO A 47 23.60 7.12 -13.90
C PRO A 47 25.03 6.60 -13.79
N GLY A 48 25.48 6.36 -12.56
CA GLY A 48 26.74 5.66 -12.29
C GLY A 48 26.63 4.15 -12.51
N PRO A 49 27.76 3.41 -12.41
CA PRO A 49 27.79 1.95 -12.63
C PRO A 49 26.98 1.15 -11.61
N GLN A 50 26.70 1.72 -10.43
CA GLN A 50 25.87 1.11 -9.40
C GLN A 50 24.44 1.68 -9.38
N ALA A 51 24.02 2.44 -10.39
CA ALA A 51 22.67 3.00 -10.41
C ALA A 51 21.62 1.89 -10.62
N ALA A 52 20.48 2.00 -9.96
CA ALA A 52 19.39 1.03 -10.01
C ALA A 52 18.59 1.04 -11.34
N VAL A 53 19.02 1.79 -12.35
CA VAL A 53 18.29 2.00 -13.62
C VAL A 53 17.93 0.69 -14.32
N ASN A 54 18.84 -0.29 -14.33
CA ASN A 54 18.59 -1.59 -14.95
C ASN A 54 17.45 -2.36 -14.26
N ALA A 55 17.37 -2.27 -12.92
CA ALA A 55 16.29 -2.88 -12.17
C ALA A 55 14.95 -2.19 -12.47
N PHE A 56 14.95 -0.87 -12.67
CA PHE A 56 13.74 -0.13 -13.06
C PHE A 56 13.26 -0.55 -14.46
N ALA A 57 14.17 -0.62 -15.43
CA ALA A 57 13.87 -1.02 -16.80
C ALA A 57 13.23 -2.42 -16.86
N ARG A 58 13.79 -3.39 -16.14
CA ARG A 58 13.26 -4.77 -16.09
C ARG A 58 11.80 -4.82 -15.60
N TYR A 59 11.48 -4.09 -14.54
CA TYR A 59 10.10 -4.04 -14.04
C TYR A 59 9.19 -3.22 -14.96
N GLN A 60 9.72 -2.18 -15.63
CA GLN A 60 8.95 -1.42 -16.61
C GLN A 60 8.54 -2.30 -17.80
N GLU A 61 9.46 -3.11 -18.34
CA GLU A 61 9.17 -4.09 -19.39
C GLU A 61 8.09 -5.10 -18.97
N LEU A 62 8.13 -5.56 -17.71
CA LEU A 62 7.13 -6.46 -17.15
C LEU A 62 5.72 -5.85 -17.16
N PHE A 63 5.60 -4.56 -16.81
CA PHE A 63 4.31 -3.87 -16.87
C PHE A 63 3.89 -3.55 -18.31
N ASP A 64 4.82 -3.10 -19.15
CA ASP A 64 4.55 -2.78 -20.56
C ASP A 64 4.01 -4.00 -21.34
N ALA A 65 4.43 -5.22 -20.96
CA ALA A 65 3.87 -6.45 -21.51
C ALA A 65 2.35 -6.61 -21.28
N ALA A 66 1.80 -5.95 -20.25
CA ALA A 66 0.38 -5.95 -19.90
C ALA A 66 -0.38 -4.69 -20.34
N ARG A 67 0.23 -3.85 -21.20
CA ARG A 67 -0.36 -2.60 -21.68
C ARG A 67 -1.72 -2.79 -22.37
N ARG A 68 -1.84 -3.89 -23.13
CA ARG A 68 -3.05 -4.33 -23.84
C ARG A 68 -3.62 -5.57 -23.17
N GLY A 69 -4.91 -5.83 -23.39
CA GLY A 69 -5.57 -7.03 -22.92
C GLY A 69 -6.99 -7.13 -23.45
N VAL A 70 -7.64 -8.27 -23.23
CA VAL A 70 -9.02 -8.48 -23.67
C VAL A 70 -9.97 -7.90 -22.60
N PRO A 71 -10.93 -7.02 -22.98
CA PRO A 71 -11.93 -6.54 -22.05
C PRO A 71 -12.90 -7.66 -21.65
N ALA A 72 -13.54 -7.51 -20.49
CA ALA A 72 -14.64 -8.37 -20.08
C ALA A 72 -15.74 -8.37 -21.17
N PRO A 73 -16.39 -9.52 -21.43
CA PRO A 73 -17.31 -9.65 -22.56
C PRO A 73 -18.58 -8.81 -22.42
N GLU A 74 -18.92 -8.39 -21.20
CA GLU A 74 -20.11 -7.60 -20.89
C GLU A 74 -19.70 -6.27 -20.25
N ARG A 75 -20.39 -5.20 -20.64
CA ARG A 75 -20.22 -3.87 -20.04
C ARG A 75 -20.77 -3.91 -18.61
N ALA A 76 -19.99 -3.40 -17.66
CA ALA A 76 -20.37 -3.33 -16.27
C ALA A 76 -21.58 -2.40 -16.05
N PRO A 77 -22.43 -2.67 -15.05
CA PRO A 77 -23.51 -1.78 -14.63
C PRO A 77 -22.94 -0.58 -13.86
N ILE A 78 -22.22 0.30 -14.56
CA ILE A 78 -21.62 1.50 -13.96
C ILE A 78 -22.76 2.45 -13.52
N PRO A 79 -22.83 2.83 -12.25
CA PRO A 79 -23.79 3.84 -11.81
C PRO A 79 -23.36 5.23 -12.32
N GLY A 80 -24.34 6.02 -12.74
CA GLY A 80 -24.13 7.42 -13.11
C GLY A 80 -23.74 7.63 -14.58
N GLY A 81 -23.23 8.84 -14.86
CA GLY A 81 -22.83 9.27 -16.21
C GLY A 81 -21.33 9.61 -16.30
N PRO A 82 -20.91 10.26 -17.40
CA PRO A 82 -19.49 10.55 -17.67
C PRO A 82 -18.76 11.34 -16.57
N ASP A 83 -19.45 12.19 -15.80
CA ASP A 83 -18.88 12.92 -14.66
C ASP A 83 -18.51 11.98 -13.51
N GLU A 84 -19.35 10.98 -13.23
CA GLU A 84 -19.11 9.99 -12.18
C GLU A 84 -17.98 9.04 -12.59
N VAL A 85 -17.93 8.66 -13.87
CA VAL A 85 -16.82 7.89 -14.45
C VAL A 85 -15.50 8.66 -14.31
N ALA A 86 -15.47 9.93 -14.72
CA ALA A 86 -14.27 10.76 -14.59
C ALA A 86 -13.81 10.88 -13.12
N ALA A 87 -14.76 11.08 -12.20
CA ALA A 87 -14.47 11.13 -10.77
C ALA A 87 -13.93 9.79 -10.23
N ASN A 88 -14.52 8.66 -10.65
CA ASN A 88 -14.07 7.33 -10.23
C ASN A 88 -12.65 7.04 -10.73
N LEU A 89 -12.38 7.25 -12.02
CA LEU A 89 -11.07 7.00 -12.63
C LEU A 89 -9.98 7.87 -12.01
N ALA A 90 -10.25 9.17 -11.81
CA ALA A 90 -9.32 10.08 -11.15
C ALA A 90 -9.08 9.69 -9.69
N ALA A 91 -10.14 9.34 -8.93
CA ALA A 91 -9.99 8.89 -7.55
C ALA A 91 -9.23 7.56 -7.45
N GLY A 92 -9.41 6.65 -8.41
CA GLY A 92 -8.64 5.40 -8.52
C GLY A 92 -7.15 5.65 -8.76
N CYS A 93 -6.80 6.57 -9.65
CA CYS A 93 -5.41 6.96 -9.88
C CYS A 93 -4.78 7.64 -8.65
N TYR A 94 -5.51 8.52 -7.95
CA TYR A 94 -5.02 9.10 -6.68
C TYR A 94 -4.93 8.06 -5.57
N PHE A 95 -5.84 7.09 -5.54
CA PHE A 95 -5.73 5.95 -4.64
C PHE A 95 -4.45 5.17 -4.92
N LEU A 96 -4.01 5.04 -6.17
CA LEU A 96 -2.72 4.47 -6.56
C LEU A 96 -1.52 5.43 -6.42
N ASP A 97 -1.66 6.56 -5.72
CA ASP A 97 -0.59 7.54 -5.46
C ASP A 97 -0.13 8.35 -6.68
N ALA A 98 -0.99 8.62 -7.66
CA ALA A 98 -0.71 9.64 -8.67
C ALA A 98 -0.46 11.02 -8.02
N ASP A 99 0.57 11.76 -8.44
CA ASP A 99 0.73 13.15 -7.99
C ASP A 99 -0.33 14.05 -8.63
N ALA A 100 -0.64 13.82 -9.91
CA ALA A 100 -1.77 14.44 -10.60
C ALA A 100 -2.40 13.48 -11.61
N THR A 101 -3.70 13.62 -11.84
CA THR A 101 -4.43 12.85 -12.86
C THR A 101 -5.65 13.61 -13.35
N ALA A 102 -6.03 13.35 -14.59
CA ALA A 102 -7.20 13.93 -15.24
C ALA A 102 -7.64 13.06 -16.41
N THR A 103 -8.94 13.10 -16.69
CA THR A 103 -9.52 12.60 -17.93
C THR A 103 -9.42 13.65 -19.03
N CYS A 104 -9.31 13.26 -20.29
CA CYS A 104 -9.33 14.18 -21.43
C CYS A 104 -9.84 13.51 -22.71
N LEU A 105 -10.03 14.31 -23.75
CA LEU A 105 -10.15 13.80 -25.11
C LEU A 105 -8.76 13.45 -25.64
N VAL A 106 -8.64 12.40 -26.45
CA VAL A 106 -7.38 12.07 -27.14
C VAL A 106 -7.28 12.94 -28.40
N PRO A 107 -6.29 13.84 -28.49
CA PRO A 107 -6.07 14.61 -29.71
C PRO A 107 -5.68 13.69 -30.87
N ARG A 108 -6.22 13.95 -32.07
CA ARG A 108 -5.82 13.19 -33.27
C ARG A 108 -4.33 13.37 -33.60
N ASP A 109 -3.82 14.59 -33.39
CA ASP A 109 -2.42 14.96 -33.60
C ASP A 109 -1.44 14.32 -32.58
N ALA A 110 -1.95 13.66 -31.54
CA ALA A 110 -1.12 12.96 -30.56
C ALA A 110 -0.75 11.55 -31.00
N TRP A 111 -1.47 10.94 -31.95
CA TRP A 111 -1.19 9.57 -32.39
C TRP A 111 0.06 9.51 -33.26
N SER A 112 0.94 8.54 -32.98
CA SER A 112 2.20 8.37 -33.71
C SER A 112 2.01 7.81 -35.12
N SER A 113 0.85 7.24 -35.42
CA SER A 113 0.47 6.77 -36.76
C SER A 113 -1.02 7.02 -37.02
N GLU A 114 -1.38 7.27 -38.28
CA GLU A 114 -2.75 7.60 -38.69
C GLU A 114 -3.68 6.37 -38.83
N SER A 115 -3.28 5.19 -38.35
CA SER A 115 -4.01 3.94 -38.60
C SER A 115 -3.84 2.90 -37.49
N THR A 116 -4.42 3.18 -36.32
CA THR A 116 -4.76 2.12 -35.36
C THR A 116 -6.29 2.06 -35.25
N ALA A 117 -6.84 0.84 -35.14
CA ALA A 117 -8.28 0.67 -34.87
C ALA A 117 -8.69 1.44 -33.59
N GLU A 118 -7.77 1.55 -32.64
CA GLU A 118 -7.93 2.32 -31.40
C GLU A 118 -8.05 3.82 -31.62
N MET A 119 -7.38 4.42 -32.61
CA MET A 119 -7.55 5.85 -32.90
C MET A 119 -9.02 6.18 -33.24
N VAL A 120 -9.77 5.21 -33.76
CA VAL A 120 -11.19 5.37 -34.10
C VAL A 120 -12.08 5.24 -32.86
N THR A 121 -11.78 4.31 -31.96
CA THR A 121 -12.64 3.95 -30.82
C THR A 121 -12.25 4.63 -29.52
N HIS A 122 -10.97 4.86 -29.27
CA HIS A 122 -10.44 5.42 -28.04
C HIS A 122 -10.44 6.95 -28.06
N ARG A 123 -11.63 7.52 -27.88
CA ARG A 123 -11.84 8.97 -27.85
C ARG A 123 -11.42 9.61 -26.52
N TRP A 124 -11.41 8.86 -25.43
CA TRP A 124 -11.10 9.36 -24.09
C TRP A 124 -9.78 8.79 -23.57
N ALA A 125 -9.14 9.56 -22.69
CA ALA A 125 -7.97 9.11 -21.97
C ALA A 125 -8.02 9.47 -20.48
N VAL A 126 -7.32 8.68 -19.68
CA VAL A 126 -6.91 9.01 -18.31
C VAL A 126 -5.41 9.25 -18.33
N VAL A 127 -4.97 10.44 -17.90
CA VAL A 127 -3.56 10.80 -17.80
C VAL A 127 -3.13 10.76 -16.34
N VAL A 128 -1.95 10.22 -16.08
CA VAL A 128 -1.31 10.14 -14.78
C VAL A 128 0.06 10.82 -14.85
N LEU A 129 0.35 11.65 -13.86
CA LEU A 129 1.68 12.25 -13.64
C LEU A 129 2.27 11.77 -12.32
N ILE A 130 3.57 11.46 -12.36
CA ILE A 130 4.40 11.14 -11.21
C ILE A 130 5.55 12.14 -11.17
N ASP A 131 5.62 12.96 -10.13
CA ASP A 131 6.74 13.90 -9.98
C ASP A 131 8.01 13.13 -9.59
N PHE A 132 9.16 13.64 -10.01
CA PHE A 132 10.44 13.22 -9.44
C PHE A 132 10.43 13.38 -7.92
N ALA A 133 11.12 12.46 -7.25
CA ALA A 133 11.30 12.50 -5.82
C ALA A 133 12.08 13.75 -5.38
N HIS A 134 12.03 14.04 -4.09
CA HIS A 134 12.90 15.05 -3.47
C HIS A 134 14.06 14.35 -2.77
N GLY A 135 15.17 15.07 -2.54
CA GLY A 135 16.27 14.56 -1.73
C GLY A 135 17.21 13.57 -2.43
N VAL A 136 17.10 13.41 -3.75
CA VAL A 136 18.09 12.72 -4.59
C VAL A 136 19.11 13.76 -5.06
N GLU A 137 20.25 13.82 -4.36
CA GLU A 137 21.31 14.81 -4.56
C GLU A 137 22.67 14.14 -4.31
N ALA A 138 23.72 14.62 -4.98
CA ALA A 138 25.08 14.13 -4.75
C ALA A 138 25.56 14.39 -3.31
N GLY A 139 26.32 13.45 -2.76
CA GLY A 139 26.80 13.47 -1.37
C GLY A 139 25.74 13.08 -0.33
N ARG A 140 24.57 12.61 -0.76
CA ARG A 140 23.53 12.06 0.15
C ARG A 140 23.64 10.53 0.20
N PRO A 141 23.21 9.89 1.30
CA PRO A 141 23.21 8.42 1.36
C PRO A 141 22.41 7.78 0.22
N GLY A 142 23.01 6.80 -0.45
CA GLY A 142 22.44 6.10 -1.60
C GLY A 142 22.51 6.85 -2.93
N ASP A 143 23.21 7.98 -3.01
CA ASP A 143 23.34 8.75 -4.26
C ASP A 143 23.93 7.92 -5.41
N ALA A 144 24.92 7.06 -5.13
CA ALA A 144 25.52 6.14 -6.11
C ALA A 144 24.50 5.21 -6.77
N TRP A 145 23.40 4.90 -6.09
CA TRP A 145 22.35 4.01 -6.58
C TRP A 145 21.20 4.76 -7.28
N MET A 146 21.05 6.06 -7.02
CA MET A 146 19.86 6.84 -7.38
C MET A 146 20.12 8.03 -8.32
N LEU A 147 21.33 8.58 -8.37
CA LEU A 147 21.61 9.72 -9.24
C LEU A 147 21.43 9.34 -10.70
N GLY A 148 20.71 10.18 -11.45
CA GLY A 148 20.40 9.96 -12.87
C GLY A 148 19.28 8.95 -13.11
N SER A 149 18.67 8.39 -12.07
CA SER A 149 17.64 7.35 -12.19
C SER A 149 16.21 7.85 -11.90
N GLN A 150 16.01 9.15 -11.64
CA GLN A 150 14.70 9.66 -11.26
C GLN A 150 13.68 9.58 -12.40
N GLN A 151 14.11 9.79 -13.65
CA GLN A 151 13.23 9.62 -14.80
C GLN A 151 12.73 8.18 -14.91
N ALA A 152 13.65 7.21 -14.88
CA ALA A 152 13.30 5.79 -14.94
C ALA A 152 12.42 5.34 -13.75
N ALA A 153 12.66 5.86 -12.55
CA ALA A 153 11.79 5.59 -11.39
C ALA A 153 10.38 6.18 -11.57
N ALA A 154 10.27 7.41 -12.05
CA ALA A 154 8.98 8.06 -12.30
C ALA A 154 8.22 7.41 -13.46
N ASP A 155 8.92 6.99 -14.51
CA ASP A 155 8.34 6.30 -15.66
C ASP A 155 7.84 4.91 -15.28
N LEU A 156 8.64 4.10 -14.57
CA LEU A 156 8.19 2.82 -14.01
C LEU A 156 6.90 3.01 -13.23
N ARG A 157 6.87 4.02 -12.34
CA ARG A 157 5.69 4.28 -11.52
C ARG A 157 4.48 4.69 -12.36
N ALA A 158 4.68 5.54 -13.36
CA ALA A 158 3.61 5.98 -14.24
C ALA A 158 3.05 4.82 -15.10
N THR A 159 3.93 3.93 -15.56
CA THR A 159 3.58 2.69 -16.26
C THR A 159 2.73 1.77 -15.39
N GLU A 160 3.13 1.54 -14.13
CA GLU A 160 2.35 0.72 -13.18
C GLU A 160 0.91 1.23 -13.09
N LEU A 161 0.74 2.53 -12.86
CA LEU A 161 -0.59 3.15 -12.73
C LEU A 161 -1.41 3.06 -14.02
N ALA A 162 -0.78 3.29 -15.17
CA ALA A 162 -1.47 3.22 -16.47
C ALA A 162 -1.94 1.79 -16.77
N VAL A 163 -1.07 0.80 -16.60
CA VAL A 163 -1.38 -0.63 -16.85
C VAL A 163 -2.49 -1.12 -15.94
N ILE A 164 -2.43 -0.76 -14.66
CA ILE A 164 -3.45 -1.14 -13.68
C ILE A 164 -4.79 -0.45 -13.96
N THR A 165 -4.76 0.84 -14.32
CA THR A 165 -5.97 1.59 -14.69
C THR A 165 -6.60 1.02 -15.95
N ALA A 166 -5.79 0.67 -16.96
CA ALA A 166 -6.28 -0.01 -18.16
C ALA A 166 -6.88 -1.39 -17.83
N GLY A 167 -6.23 -2.17 -16.97
CA GLY A 167 -6.76 -3.45 -16.49
C GLY A 167 -8.10 -3.29 -15.74
N TYR A 168 -8.25 -2.24 -14.94
CA TYR A 168 -9.51 -1.92 -14.27
C TYR A 168 -10.62 -1.61 -15.27
N ILE A 169 -10.35 -0.76 -16.27
CA ILE A 169 -11.32 -0.40 -17.32
C ILE A 169 -11.71 -1.63 -18.16
N ARG A 170 -10.74 -2.48 -18.51
CA ARG A 170 -10.99 -3.76 -19.18
C ARG A 170 -11.86 -4.70 -18.35
N ASN A 171 -11.66 -4.77 -17.04
CA ASN A 171 -12.52 -5.55 -16.15
C ASN A 171 -13.95 -4.99 -16.06
N LEU A 172 -14.18 -3.71 -16.41
CA LEU A 172 -15.50 -3.12 -16.58
C LEU A 172 -16.13 -3.42 -17.96
N GLY A 173 -15.41 -4.11 -18.85
CA GLY A 173 -15.87 -4.47 -20.20
C GLY A 173 -15.60 -3.41 -21.27
N TYR A 174 -14.74 -2.44 -20.98
CA TYR A 174 -14.37 -1.37 -21.90
C TYR A 174 -12.97 -1.59 -22.46
N ASP A 175 -12.79 -1.31 -23.75
CA ASP A 175 -11.47 -1.43 -24.35
C ASP A 175 -10.56 -0.33 -23.79
N ALA A 176 -9.34 -0.71 -23.44
CA ALA A 176 -8.39 0.23 -22.85
C ALA A 176 -6.94 -0.23 -23.05
N THR A 177 -6.09 0.71 -23.43
CA THR A 177 -4.67 0.50 -23.65
C THR A 177 -3.85 1.48 -22.82
N ALA A 178 -2.87 0.95 -22.09
CA ALA A 178 -1.89 1.76 -21.40
C ALA A 178 -0.76 2.18 -22.35
N HIS A 179 -0.24 3.38 -22.14
CA HIS A 179 0.88 3.95 -22.85
C HIS A 179 1.88 4.51 -21.84
N SER A 180 3.14 4.17 -22.03
CA SER A 180 4.26 4.51 -21.15
C SER A 180 5.42 5.13 -21.93
N ALA A 181 6.44 5.61 -21.23
CA ALA A 181 7.66 6.08 -21.87
C ALA A 181 8.38 4.98 -22.70
N GLY A 182 8.22 3.72 -22.32
CA GLY A 182 8.84 2.57 -23.01
C GLY A 182 8.00 1.97 -24.13
N ALA A 183 6.67 2.11 -24.05
CA ALA A 183 5.74 1.54 -25.02
C ALA A 183 4.52 2.46 -25.21
N SER A 184 4.52 3.28 -26.26
CA SER A 184 3.43 4.20 -26.57
C SER A 184 3.12 4.26 -28.07
N ASP A 185 1.85 4.50 -28.37
CA ASP A 185 1.34 4.81 -29.72
C ASP A 185 0.95 6.31 -29.81
N LEU A 186 1.34 7.09 -28.80
CA LEU A 186 0.98 8.48 -28.56
C LEU A 186 2.17 9.34 -28.14
N ASP A 187 2.13 10.61 -28.48
CA ASP A 187 2.83 11.68 -27.78
C ASP A 187 2.16 11.91 -26.41
N LEU A 188 2.77 11.34 -25.37
CA LEU A 188 2.26 11.43 -23.99
C LEU A 188 2.18 12.87 -23.48
N GLY A 189 3.14 13.72 -23.86
CA GLY A 189 3.18 15.13 -23.45
C GLY A 189 2.03 15.91 -24.09
N ARG A 190 1.71 15.63 -25.36
CA ARG A 190 0.56 16.23 -26.07
C ARG A 190 -0.76 15.89 -25.41
N VAL A 191 -0.95 14.64 -24.99
CA VAL A 191 -2.17 14.20 -24.28
C VAL A 191 -2.23 14.82 -22.88
N ALA A 192 -1.09 14.90 -22.17
CA ALA A 192 -1.03 15.53 -20.85
C ALA A 192 -1.29 17.05 -20.86
N LEU A 193 -0.89 17.74 -21.94
CA LEU A 193 -1.31 19.13 -22.20
C LEU A 193 -2.82 19.21 -22.44
N GLN A 194 -3.40 18.26 -23.20
CA GLN A 194 -4.84 18.22 -23.45
C GLN A 194 -5.64 18.03 -22.17
N ALA A 195 -5.16 17.19 -21.26
CA ALA A 195 -5.77 16.96 -19.95
C ALA A 195 -5.66 18.16 -18.99
N GLY A 196 -4.88 19.18 -19.35
CA GLY A 196 -4.59 20.33 -18.50
C GLY A 196 -3.84 19.94 -17.22
N LEU A 197 -2.98 18.91 -17.30
CA LEU A 197 -2.06 18.55 -16.22
C LEU A 197 -0.71 19.25 -16.38
N LEU A 198 -0.31 19.55 -17.61
CA LEU A 198 0.91 20.25 -17.96
C LEU A 198 0.62 21.59 -18.63
N GLU A 199 1.62 22.46 -18.63
CA GLU A 199 1.64 23.71 -19.37
C GLU A 199 3.00 23.89 -20.07
N ILE A 200 3.04 24.71 -21.11
CA ILE A 200 4.30 25.09 -21.77
C ILE A 200 4.81 26.39 -21.15
N CYS A 201 6.04 26.37 -20.62
CA CYS A 201 6.69 27.51 -20.02
C CYS A 201 8.14 27.59 -20.52
N ASN A 202 8.49 28.69 -21.18
CA ASN A 202 9.83 28.93 -21.75
C ASN A 202 10.32 27.79 -22.66
N GLY A 203 9.43 27.20 -23.46
CA GLY A 203 9.78 26.12 -24.37
C GLY A 203 10.00 24.76 -23.70
N GLU A 204 9.51 24.56 -22.47
CA GLU A 204 9.55 23.28 -21.77
C GLU A 204 8.15 22.90 -21.27
N LEU A 205 7.84 21.61 -21.20
CA LEU A 205 6.68 21.12 -20.47
C LEU A 205 6.89 21.29 -18.96
N ARG A 206 5.87 21.74 -18.24
CA ARG A 206 5.94 21.91 -16.78
C ARG A 206 4.66 21.47 -16.09
N SER A 207 4.83 20.83 -14.94
CA SER A 207 3.76 20.66 -13.95
C SER A 207 3.48 22.01 -13.28
N PRO A 208 2.22 22.43 -13.13
CA PRO A 208 1.88 23.65 -12.40
C PRO A 208 2.33 23.59 -10.93
N TRP A 209 2.47 22.39 -10.36
CA TRP A 209 2.64 22.17 -8.93
C TRP A 209 4.08 21.87 -8.51
N SER A 210 4.94 21.52 -9.46
CA SER A 210 6.31 21.08 -9.23
C SER A 210 7.26 21.69 -10.26
N LYS A 211 8.47 22.02 -9.82
CA LYS A 211 9.56 22.46 -10.70
C LYS A 211 10.48 21.30 -11.11
N ARG A 212 10.24 20.11 -10.59
CA ARG A 212 11.03 18.91 -10.88
C ARG A 212 10.56 18.28 -12.19
N GLY A 213 11.33 17.32 -12.70
CA GLY A 213 10.87 16.44 -13.78
C GLY A 213 9.72 15.53 -13.31
N PHE A 214 9.17 14.77 -14.25
CA PHE A 214 8.04 13.88 -14.02
C PHE A 214 8.01 12.74 -15.05
N GLY A 215 7.36 11.65 -14.68
CA GLY A 215 6.94 10.58 -15.59
C GLY A 215 5.47 10.76 -16.00
N ILE A 216 5.11 10.29 -17.19
CA ILE A 216 3.75 10.37 -17.74
C ILE A 216 3.26 8.97 -18.09
N GLY A 217 2.05 8.63 -17.64
CA GLY A 217 1.31 7.44 -18.06
C GLY A 217 -0.02 7.86 -18.64
N VAL A 218 -0.45 7.21 -19.73
CA VAL A 218 -1.74 7.49 -20.38
C VAL A 218 -2.50 6.19 -20.56
N VAL A 219 -3.81 6.21 -20.32
CA VAL A 219 -4.71 5.12 -20.68
C VAL A 219 -5.72 5.65 -21.67
N THR A 220 -5.71 5.15 -22.90
CA THR A 220 -6.76 5.44 -23.88
C THR A 220 -7.87 4.42 -23.78
N THR A 221 -9.12 4.82 -24.02
CA THR A 221 -10.28 3.93 -23.84
C THR A 221 -11.51 4.36 -24.62
N ASP A 222 -12.40 3.40 -24.89
CA ASP A 222 -13.77 3.62 -25.36
C ASP A 222 -14.77 3.93 -24.22
N LEU A 223 -14.32 3.93 -22.95
CA LEU A 223 -15.13 4.35 -21.79
C LEU A 223 -15.28 5.87 -21.75
N GLU A 224 -16.50 6.33 -22.01
CA GLU A 224 -16.84 7.75 -21.96
C GLU A 224 -16.66 8.32 -20.54
N ALA A 225 -15.86 9.38 -20.44
CA ALA A 225 -15.65 10.14 -19.22
C ALA A 225 -15.62 11.63 -19.54
N THR A 226 -16.12 12.46 -18.64
CA THR A 226 -16.09 13.92 -18.83
C THR A 226 -14.63 14.38 -18.92
N PRO A 227 -14.21 15.02 -20.02
CA PRO A 227 -12.84 15.50 -20.17
C PRO A 227 -12.61 16.74 -19.29
N GLN A 228 -11.47 16.75 -18.59
CA GLN A 228 -10.89 18.01 -18.13
C GLN A 228 -10.26 18.73 -19.32
N ALA A 229 -10.34 20.05 -19.31
CA ALA A 229 -9.85 20.88 -20.39
C ALA A 229 -8.40 21.36 -20.17
N PRO A 230 -7.69 21.70 -21.26
CA PRO A 230 -6.35 22.28 -21.19
C PRO A 230 -6.30 23.53 -20.32
N LEU A 231 -5.12 23.83 -19.76
CA LEU A 231 -4.94 25.02 -18.94
C LEU A 231 -4.99 26.29 -19.80
N ALA A 232 -5.73 27.29 -19.32
CA ALA A 232 -5.75 28.62 -19.93
C ALA A 232 -4.56 29.47 -19.43
N PRO A 233 -4.15 30.51 -20.19
CA PRO A 233 -3.23 31.52 -19.69
C PRO A 233 -3.70 32.08 -18.35
N ARG A 234 -2.78 32.19 -17.39
CA ARG A 234 -3.08 32.65 -16.03
C ARG A 234 -2.80 34.13 -15.89
N SER A 235 -3.81 34.89 -15.49
CA SER A 235 -3.64 36.25 -15.00
C SER A 235 -2.94 36.27 -13.63
N TRP A 236 -2.55 37.46 -13.16
CA TRP A 236 -1.99 37.60 -11.82
C TRP A 236 -2.97 37.16 -10.72
N THR A 237 -4.26 37.44 -10.87
CA THR A 237 -5.30 37.04 -9.90
C THR A 237 -5.49 35.51 -9.88
N ASP A 238 -5.41 34.84 -11.04
CA ASP A 238 -5.45 33.38 -11.12
C ASP A 238 -4.28 32.73 -10.38
N ARG A 239 -3.08 33.31 -10.51
CA ARG A 239 -1.89 32.86 -9.79
C ARG A 239 -2.06 33.03 -8.29
N LEU A 240 -2.62 34.13 -7.81
CA LEU A 240 -2.92 34.29 -6.38
C LEU A 240 -3.96 33.27 -5.87
N ARG A 241 -4.97 32.94 -6.68
CA ARG A 241 -6.00 31.96 -6.31
C ARG A 241 -5.45 30.54 -6.21
N SER A 242 -4.60 30.15 -7.16
CA SER A 242 -4.05 28.79 -7.28
C SER A 242 -2.74 28.58 -6.50
N HIS A 243 -1.88 29.59 -6.41
CA HIS A 243 -0.52 29.51 -5.85
C HIS A 243 -0.25 30.56 -4.74
N GLY A 244 -1.29 31.19 -4.19
CA GLY A 244 -1.16 32.14 -3.08
C GLY A 244 -1.19 31.50 -1.69
N PRO A 245 -1.42 32.30 -0.63
CA PRO A 245 -1.34 31.85 0.77
C PRO A 245 -2.21 30.62 1.10
N ARG A 246 -3.40 30.52 0.48
CA ARG A 246 -4.29 29.38 0.65
C ARG A 246 -3.65 28.08 0.21
N TRP A 247 -2.88 28.07 -0.87
CA TRP A 247 -2.14 26.90 -1.33
C TRP A 247 -0.88 26.66 -0.49
N TRP A 248 -0.13 27.71 -0.12
CA TRP A 248 1.09 27.58 0.69
C TRP A 248 0.84 26.80 2.00
N PHE A 249 -0.30 27.03 2.64
CA PHE A 249 -0.68 26.35 3.88
C PHE A 249 -1.61 25.12 3.69
N GLY A 250 -2.00 24.79 2.46
CA GLY A 250 -2.86 23.62 2.17
C GLY A 250 -4.33 23.80 2.55
N PHE A 251 -4.87 25.01 2.44
CA PHE A 251 -6.27 25.31 2.77
C PHE A 251 -7.24 24.52 1.89
N GLY A 252 -8.22 23.88 2.53
CA GLY A 252 -9.16 22.95 1.90
C GLY A 252 -8.70 21.49 1.91
N GLY A 253 -7.63 21.20 2.66
CA GLY A 253 -7.07 19.85 2.76
C GLY A 253 -6.16 19.47 1.58
N THR A 254 -5.61 20.47 0.88
CA THR A 254 -4.67 20.24 -0.21
C THR A 254 -3.24 20.09 0.31
N ARG A 255 -2.37 19.50 -0.53
CA ARG A 255 -0.93 19.45 -0.30
C ARG A 255 -0.39 20.88 -0.23
N PRO A 256 0.30 21.24 0.87
CA PRO A 256 0.81 22.59 1.04
C PRO A 256 1.89 22.92 0.00
N GLY A 257 1.87 24.15 -0.51
CA GLY A 257 2.88 24.68 -1.43
C GLY A 257 4.25 24.92 -0.78
N TRP A 258 4.33 25.01 0.54
CA TRP A 258 5.58 25.20 1.26
C TRP A 258 6.31 23.87 1.51
N GLY A 259 7.50 23.70 0.91
CA GLY A 259 8.29 22.45 0.98
C GLY A 259 8.60 21.96 2.40
N ARG A 260 8.82 22.87 3.35
CA ARG A 260 9.03 22.52 4.77
C ARG A 260 7.82 21.82 5.39
N LEU A 261 6.60 22.21 5.01
CA LEU A 261 5.38 21.51 5.43
C LEU A 261 5.21 20.17 4.70
N ARG A 262 5.78 20.00 3.50
CA ARG A 262 5.80 18.71 2.81
C ARG A 262 6.85 17.74 3.34
N GLY A 263 7.82 18.23 4.12
CA GLY A 263 8.91 17.41 4.66
C GLY A 263 10.14 17.35 3.76
N GLU A 264 10.20 18.18 2.71
CA GLU A 264 11.26 18.15 1.67
C GLU A 264 12.66 18.54 2.19
N CYS A 265 12.79 18.96 3.45
CA CYS A 265 14.08 19.25 4.08
C CYS A 265 14.74 18.00 4.69
N ARG A 266 14.05 16.86 4.71
CA ARG A 266 14.56 15.62 5.32
C ARG A 266 15.41 14.84 4.30
N PRO A 267 16.54 14.26 4.73
CA PRO A 267 17.25 13.26 3.93
C PRO A 267 16.31 12.11 3.56
N LEU A 268 16.42 11.63 2.31
CA LEU A 268 15.50 10.63 1.77
C LEU A 268 15.52 9.31 2.56
N HIS A 269 16.69 8.86 3.03
CA HIS A 269 16.85 7.64 3.85
C HIS A 269 16.09 7.66 5.19
N LEU A 270 15.66 8.83 5.68
CA LEU A 270 14.85 8.95 6.90
C LEU A 270 13.35 8.91 6.62
N GLY A 271 12.94 8.90 5.36
CA GLY A 271 11.55 8.90 4.93
C GLY A 271 10.74 10.11 5.39
N SER A 272 9.43 10.06 5.10
CA SER A 272 8.49 11.14 5.40
C SER A 272 8.05 11.19 6.88
N TYR A 273 8.17 10.06 7.59
CA TYR A 273 7.75 9.91 8.97
C TYR A 273 8.95 10.00 9.92
N PRO A 274 8.86 10.76 11.03
CA PRO A 274 10.00 11.00 11.91
C PRO A 274 10.26 9.82 12.87
N MET A 275 10.52 8.63 12.33
CA MET A 275 10.82 7.40 13.09
C MET A 275 12.09 7.54 13.95
N GLU A 276 13.00 8.44 13.60
CA GLU A 276 14.19 8.76 14.40
C GLU A 276 13.85 9.40 15.76
N ARG A 277 12.63 9.91 15.93
CA ARG A 277 12.18 10.54 17.18
C ARG A 277 11.46 9.58 18.13
N VAL A 278 11.21 8.34 17.68
CA VAL A 278 10.59 7.31 18.51
C VAL A 278 11.66 6.67 19.37
N ARG A 279 11.34 6.40 20.64
CA ARG A 279 12.28 5.78 21.57
C ARG A 279 12.65 4.39 21.06
N ARG A 280 13.96 4.12 20.99
CA ARG A 280 14.53 2.82 20.64
C ARG A 280 14.86 2.03 21.90
N VAL A 281 14.64 0.73 21.85
CA VAL A 281 14.91 -0.23 22.93
C VAL A 281 15.62 -1.45 22.35
N SER A 282 16.40 -2.17 23.16
CA SER A 282 17.16 -3.35 22.71
C SER A 282 16.32 -4.61 22.56
N GLU A 283 15.17 -4.66 23.22
CA GLU A 283 14.24 -5.79 23.20
C GLU A 283 12.83 -5.28 22.90
N ALA A 284 11.99 -6.15 22.32
CA ALA A 284 10.59 -5.84 22.11
C ALA A 284 9.85 -5.52 23.43
N THR A 285 8.81 -4.68 23.35
CA THR A 285 7.98 -4.32 24.52
C THR A 285 7.06 -5.45 25.01
N THR A 286 7.07 -6.58 24.31
CA THR A 286 6.41 -7.85 24.64
C THR A 286 7.46 -8.92 24.80
N LEU A 287 7.27 -9.83 25.77
CA LEU A 287 8.21 -10.94 26.01
C LEU A 287 8.33 -11.83 24.76
N VAL A 288 9.57 -12.11 24.36
CA VAL A 288 9.92 -13.08 23.31
C VAL A 288 10.93 -14.05 23.92
N LEU A 289 10.57 -15.33 23.98
CA LEU A 289 11.43 -16.43 24.44
C LEU A 289 11.84 -17.23 23.20
N GLU A 290 12.86 -16.77 22.48
CA GLU A 290 13.23 -17.31 21.16
C GLU A 290 13.41 -18.83 21.12
N GLU A 291 14.01 -19.40 22.17
CA GLU A 291 14.22 -20.86 22.35
C GLU A 291 12.91 -21.66 22.42
N GLU A 292 11.79 -21.01 22.77
CA GLU A 292 10.47 -21.62 22.87
C GLU A 292 9.61 -21.39 21.61
N ILE A 293 10.13 -20.71 20.57
CA ILE A 293 9.36 -20.38 19.38
C ILE A 293 9.59 -21.43 18.29
N PRO A 294 8.60 -22.31 18.03
CA PRO A 294 8.69 -23.25 16.92
C PRO A 294 8.57 -22.52 15.58
N ARG A 295 9.33 -22.99 14.60
CA ARG A 295 9.01 -22.72 13.18
C ARG A 295 7.69 -23.39 12.84
N VAL A 296 6.87 -22.74 12.03
CA VAL A 296 5.56 -23.26 11.61
C VAL A 296 5.56 -23.47 10.09
N PRO A 297 4.84 -24.46 9.56
CA PRO A 297 4.74 -24.64 8.11
C PRO A 297 3.80 -23.59 7.51
N GLN A 298 4.00 -23.23 6.25
CA GLN A 298 3.06 -22.33 5.55
C GLN A 298 1.63 -22.91 5.56
N ARG A 299 1.50 -24.24 5.47
CA ARG A 299 0.28 -25.03 5.63
C ARG A 299 -0.56 -24.69 6.89
N ALA A 300 0.06 -24.13 7.94
CA ALA A 300 -0.61 -23.68 9.17
C ALA A 300 -1.44 -22.40 8.98
N SER A 301 -1.12 -21.58 7.98
CA SER A 301 -1.82 -20.34 7.65
C SER A 301 -3.32 -20.61 7.50
N PHE A 302 -4.16 -19.90 8.24
CA PHE A 302 -5.62 -20.01 8.13
C PHE A 302 -6.18 -19.56 6.76
N PHE A 303 -5.34 -18.97 5.90
CA PHE A 303 -5.68 -18.73 4.50
C PHE A 303 -5.24 -19.89 3.58
N ASP A 304 -4.29 -20.73 3.97
CA ASP A 304 -3.87 -21.89 3.17
C ASP A 304 -4.62 -23.16 3.57
N ARG A 305 -5.01 -23.29 4.84
CA ARG A 305 -5.96 -24.32 5.33
C ARG A 305 -7.19 -24.56 4.44
N PRO A 306 -7.95 -23.55 3.97
CA PRO A 306 -9.08 -23.77 3.07
C PRO A 306 -8.70 -24.32 1.69
N ILE A 307 -7.46 -24.14 1.20
CA ILE A 307 -7.00 -24.74 -0.07
C ILE A 307 -7.11 -26.27 0.00
N HIS A 308 -6.90 -26.83 1.20
CA HIS A 308 -6.94 -28.26 1.47
C HIS A 308 -8.27 -28.73 2.10
N GLY A 309 -9.27 -27.86 2.23
CA GLY A 309 -10.60 -28.21 2.76
C GLY A 309 -10.74 -28.20 4.28
N ASP A 310 -9.72 -27.80 5.05
CA ASP A 310 -9.72 -27.82 6.52
C ASP A 310 -10.89 -27.05 7.15
N LEU A 311 -11.31 -25.95 6.52
CA LEU A 311 -12.38 -25.07 7.04
C LEU A 311 -13.77 -25.45 6.51
N GLY A 312 -13.86 -26.50 5.68
CA GLY A 312 -15.08 -26.94 4.97
C GLY A 312 -15.05 -26.61 3.48
N THR A 313 -15.79 -27.40 2.69
CA THR A 313 -15.82 -27.32 1.21
C THR A 313 -16.21 -25.95 0.68
N LYS A 314 -17.11 -25.24 1.38
CA LYS A 314 -17.50 -23.85 1.04
C LYS A 314 -16.29 -22.93 0.87
N PHE A 315 -15.32 -23.02 1.78
CA PHE A 315 -14.21 -22.06 1.81
C PHE A 315 -13.11 -22.35 0.80
N VAL A 316 -13.13 -23.53 0.16
CA VAL A 316 -12.18 -23.90 -0.92
C VAL A 316 -12.34 -22.95 -2.10
N GLU A 317 -13.58 -22.74 -2.55
CA GLU A 317 -13.87 -21.83 -3.66
C GLU A 317 -13.74 -20.36 -3.24
N ASP A 318 -14.25 -20.00 -2.06
CA ASP A 318 -14.11 -18.63 -1.53
C ASP A 318 -12.62 -18.20 -1.49
N ARG A 319 -11.69 -19.10 -1.14
CA ARG A 319 -10.25 -18.79 -1.06
C ARG A 319 -9.65 -18.33 -2.39
N LYS A 320 -10.20 -18.76 -3.52
CA LYS A 320 -9.70 -18.36 -4.85
C LYS A 320 -10.00 -16.90 -5.16
N VAL A 321 -11.10 -16.37 -4.61
CA VAL A 321 -11.68 -15.08 -5.03
C VAL A 321 -11.84 -14.04 -3.93
N PHE A 322 -11.82 -14.42 -2.64
CA PHE A 322 -12.31 -13.57 -1.54
C PHE A 322 -11.74 -12.15 -1.48
N ALA A 323 -10.46 -11.98 -1.82
CA ALA A 323 -9.73 -10.71 -1.77
C ALA A 323 -9.67 -9.97 -3.12
N ILE A 324 -10.22 -10.58 -4.19
CA ILE A 324 -10.18 -10.08 -5.57
C ILE A 324 -11.57 -10.01 -6.20
N LYS A 325 -12.61 -9.86 -5.37
CA LYS A 325 -14.02 -9.81 -5.81
C LYS A 325 -14.41 -8.50 -6.50
N THR A 326 -13.48 -7.58 -6.74
CA THR A 326 -13.77 -6.31 -7.42
C THR A 326 -12.92 -6.16 -8.67
N PRO A 327 -13.42 -5.44 -9.70
CA PRO A 327 -12.66 -5.18 -10.92
C PRO A 327 -11.29 -4.55 -10.65
N SER A 328 -11.19 -3.66 -9.65
CA SER A 328 -9.91 -3.04 -9.26
C SER A 328 -8.94 -4.05 -8.62
N ALA A 329 -9.42 -4.85 -7.65
CA ALA A 329 -8.57 -5.85 -7.00
C ALA A 329 -8.10 -6.95 -7.98
N ASN A 330 -8.94 -7.28 -8.98
CA ASN A 330 -8.57 -8.20 -10.05
C ASN A 330 -7.47 -7.63 -10.97
N ALA A 331 -7.52 -6.33 -11.29
CA ALA A 331 -6.44 -5.67 -12.04
C ALA A 331 -5.10 -5.75 -11.29
N TYR A 332 -5.10 -5.57 -9.97
CA TYR A 332 -3.89 -5.65 -9.15
C TYR A 332 -3.33 -7.07 -9.08
N VAL A 333 -4.17 -8.11 -8.91
CA VAL A 333 -3.68 -9.48 -8.72
C VAL A 333 -3.00 -10.04 -9.97
N SER A 334 -3.41 -9.60 -11.16
CA SER A 334 -2.73 -9.96 -12.41
C SER A 334 -1.25 -9.55 -12.36
N MET A 335 -0.97 -8.31 -11.95
CA MET A 335 0.39 -7.79 -11.84
C MET A 335 1.17 -8.40 -10.65
N ILE A 336 0.50 -8.65 -9.53
CA ILE A 336 1.12 -9.37 -8.41
C ILE A 336 1.65 -10.74 -8.88
N ARG A 337 0.85 -11.48 -9.66
CA ARG A 337 1.22 -12.82 -10.14
C ARG A 337 2.36 -12.76 -11.15
N SER A 338 2.40 -11.78 -12.05
CA SER A 338 3.48 -11.65 -13.03
C SER A 338 4.83 -11.35 -12.38
N MET A 339 4.86 -10.74 -11.19
CA MET A 339 6.09 -10.48 -10.44
C MET A 339 6.63 -11.68 -9.65
N VAL A 340 5.82 -12.73 -9.39
CA VAL A 340 6.24 -13.88 -8.58
C VAL A 340 7.47 -14.61 -9.18
N PRO A 341 7.53 -14.90 -10.49
CA PRO A 341 8.71 -15.52 -11.10
C PRO A 341 10.00 -14.69 -11.02
N HIS A 342 9.92 -13.41 -10.63
CA HIS A 342 11.03 -12.48 -10.58
C HIS A 342 11.45 -12.12 -9.14
N GLN A 343 10.85 -12.77 -8.13
CA GLN A 343 11.22 -12.55 -6.73
C GLN A 343 12.70 -12.87 -6.46
N ASP A 344 13.22 -13.85 -7.19
CA ASP A 344 14.59 -14.33 -7.13
C ASP A 344 15.25 -14.25 -8.51
N GLY A 345 16.55 -14.44 -8.60
CA GLY A 345 17.24 -14.35 -9.90
C GLY A 345 18.75 -14.55 -9.85
N LEU A 346 19.39 -14.33 -10.99
CA LEU A 346 20.85 -14.41 -11.12
C LEU A 346 21.53 -13.33 -10.29
N ILE A 347 22.63 -13.71 -9.65
CA ILE A 347 23.49 -12.83 -8.86
C ILE A 347 24.72 -12.51 -9.71
N ALA A 348 25.18 -11.26 -9.72
CA ALA A 348 26.40 -10.89 -10.43
C ALA A 348 27.62 -11.61 -9.83
N ASP A 349 28.54 -12.08 -10.67
CA ASP A 349 29.71 -12.88 -10.26
C ASP A 349 30.68 -12.15 -9.33
N ARG A 350 30.59 -10.81 -9.27
CA ARG A 350 31.45 -9.96 -8.46
C ARG A 350 30.62 -9.00 -7.63
N THR A 351 30.98 -8.89 -6.36
CA THR A 351 30.42 -7.87 -5.47
C THR A 351 30.89 -6.48 -5.90
N ALA A 352 29.96 -5.53 -5.95
CA ALA A 352 30.26 -4.15 -6.30
C ALA A 352 31.13 -3.49 -5.21
N PRO A 353 32.14 -2.67 -5.58
CA PRO A 353 32.99 -2.00 -4.60
C PRO A 353 32.19 -1.04 -3.72
N GLY A 354 32.59 -0.88 -2.46
CA GLY A 354 31.92 0.02 -1.51
C GLY A 354 30.58 -0.51 -0.96
N THR A 355 30.34 -1.82 -1.07
CA THR A 355 29.17 -2.50 -0.48
C THR A 355 29.51 -3.29 0.79
N ASP A 356 30.66 -3.02 1.41
CA ASP A 356 31.17 -3.63 2.64
C ASP A 356 30.76 -2.87 3.92
N ASP A 357 30.52 -1.56 3.84
CA ASP A 357 30.04 -0.73 4.95
C ASP A 357 28.53 -0.93 5.20
N SER A 358 28.21 -1.56 6.32
CA SER A 358 26.83 -1.90 6.70
C SER A 358 25.95 -0.69 7.01
N ASP A 359 26.51 0.42 7.49
CA ASP A 359 25.77 1.65 7.80
C ASP A 359 25.46 2.44 6.53
N ALA A 360 26.43 2.51 5.61
CA ALA A 360 26.26 3.11 4.30
C ALA A 360 25.19 2.35 3.51
N ASN A 361 25.31 1.01 3.44
CA ASN A 361 24.33 0.14 2.78
C ASN A 361 22.91 0.29 3.36
N ALA A 362 22.79 0.33 4.69
CA ALA A 362 21.51 0.51 5.36
C ALA A 362 20.85 1.84 4.99
N SER A 363 21.64 2.91 4.90
CA SER A 363 21.13 4.21 4.49
C SER A 363 20.76 4.25 3.01
N SER A 364 21.58 3.62 2.15
CA SER A 364 21.35 3.55 0.70
C SER A 364 20.09 2.76 0.36
N VAL A 365 19.86 1.60 0.99
CA VAL A 365 18.67 0.79 0.72
C VAL A 365 17.39 1.44 1.24
N LYS A 366 17.45 2.14 2.39
CA LYS A 366 16.34 2.96 2.89
C LYS A 366 16.02 4.10 1.92
N ALA A 367 17.04 4.79 1.41
CA ALA A 367 16.84 5.86 0.44
C ALA A 367 16.22 5.35 -0.87
N LEU A 368 16.72 4.24 -1.41
CA LEU A 368 16.18 3.62 -2.62
C LEU A 368 14.72 3.14 -2.42
N ALA A 369 14.42 2.50 -1.30
CA ALA A 369 13.05 2.11 -0.98
C ALA A 369 12.10 3.32 -0.87
N HIS A 370 12.57 4.45 -0.32
CA HIS A 370 11.79 5.69 -0.25
C HIS A 370 11.65 6.39 -1.61
N LEU A 371 12.68 6.34 -2.49
CA LEU A 371 12.58 6.78 -3.88
C LEU A 371 11.46 6.05 -4.62
N LEU A 372 11.36 4.74 -4.41
CA LEU A 372 10.35 3.87 -5.03
C LEU A 372 8.96 3.97 -4.37
N GLY A 373 8.81 4.76 -3.31
CA GLY A 373 7.53 5.05 -2.66
C GLY A 373 7.20 4.20 -1.43
N GLY A 374 8.16 3.51 -0.82
CA GLY A 374 7.98 2.90 0.50
C GLY A 374 7.74 3.96 1.59
N ASP A 375 6.74 3.77 2.46
CA ASP A 375 6.39 4.77 3.47
C ASP A 375 7.38 4.80 4.65
N MET A 376 7.76 3.61 5.12
CA MET A 376 8.70 3.40 6.23
C MET A 376 9.52 2.15 5.98
N VAL A 377 10.82 2.24 6.26
CA VAL A 377 11.78 1.17 5.99
C VAL A 377 12.58 0.90 7.25
N GLY A 378 12.70 -0.37 7.60
CA GLY A 378 13.51 -0.83 8.72
C GLY A 378 14.26 -2.09 8.35
N ILE A 379 15.33 -2.37 9.06
CA ILE A 379 16.24 -3.48 8.79
C ILE A 379 16.37 -4.31 10.06
N CYS A 380 16.37 -5.63 9.94
CA CYS A 380 16.64 -6.53 11.06
C CYS A 380 17.43 -7.76 10.62
N ARG A 381 18.03 -8.46 11.58
CA ARG A 381 18.44 -9.85 11.37
C ARG A 381 17.19 -10.72 11.29
N ILE A 382 17.24 -11.78 10.49
CA ILE A 382 16.12 -12.72 10.37
C ILE A 382 16.28 -13.79 11.45
N PRO A 383 15.44 -13.81 12.50
CA PRO A 383 15.50 -14.89 13.47
C PRO A 383 15.02 -16.21 12.85
N LEU A 384 15.50 -17.33 13.38
CA LEU A 384 15.17 -18.66 12.83
C LEU A 384 13.66 -18.92 12.77
N HIS A 385 12.92 -18.48 13.78
CA HIS A 385 11.47 -18.64 13.85
C HIS A 385 10.67 -17.77 12.87
N ALA A 386 11.31 -16.77 12.24
CA ALA A 386 10.66 -16.00 11.18
C ALA A 386 10.61 -16.79 9.86
N TRP A 387 11.47 -17.79 9.65
CA TRP A 387 11.37 -18.68 8.50
C TRP A 387 10.26 -19.71 8.71
N TYR A 388 9.37 -19.88 7.72
CA TYR A 388 8.48 -21.03 7.71
C TYR A 388 9.30 -22.31 7.76
N SER A 389 8.82 -23.37 8.42
CA SER A 389 9.49 -24.68 8.42
C SER A 389 9.46 -25.33 7.03
N HIS A 390 8.33 -25.18 6.34
CA HIS A 390 8.04 -25.79 5.05
C HIS A 390 7.21 -24.83 4.20
N ASP A 391 7.38 -24.89 2.89
CA ASP A 391 6.64 -24.07 1.93
C ASP A 391 5.20 -24.58 1.70
N ALA A 392 4.48 -23.97 0.75
CA ALA A 392 3.12 -24.36 0.39
C ALA A 392 3.02 -25.76 -0.25
N GLY A 393 4.11 -26.28 -0.82
CA GLY A 393 4.22 -27.62 -1.38
C GLY A 393 4.58 -28.69 -0.33
N GLY A 394 4.91 -28.27 0.89
CA GLY A 394 5.35 -29.16 1.96
C GLY A 394 6.86 -29.43 1.96
N GLU A 395 7.63 -28.72 1.13
CA GLU A 395 9.08 -28.88 1.07
C GLU A 395 9.77 -28.10 2.20
N PRO A 396 10.80 -28.67 2.85
CA PRO A 396 11.56 -27.97 3.88
C PRO A 396 12.19 -26.68 3.36
N ILE A 397 12.10 -25.61 4.15
CA ILE A 397 12.80 -24.36 3.87
C ILE A 397 14.05 -24.33 4.74
N GLU A 398 15.23 -24.23 4.16
CA GLU A 398 16.44 -23.89 4.92
C GLU A 398 16.65 -22.37 4.91
N PRO A 399 16.90 -21.70 6.06
CA PRO A 399 17.25 -20.29 6.08
C PRO A 399 18.46 -19.97 5.20
N TYR A 400 18.27 -19.12 4.20
CA TYR A 400 19.30 -18.83 3.18
C TYR A 400 19.81 -17.39 3.19
N HIS A 401 19.24 -16.50 4.01
CA HIS A 401 19.69 -15.10 4.13
C HIS A 401 19.73 -14.65 5.59
N GLN A 402 20.61 -13.70 5.90
CA GLN A 402 20.77 -13.20 7.27
C GLN A 402 19.99 -11.92 7.59
N ASN A 403 19.74 -11.06 6.58
CA ASN A 403 19.16 -9.74 6.77
C ASN A 403 17.80 -9.62 6.11
N ALA A 404 16.86 -8.94 6.77
CA ALA A 404 15.58 -8.52 6.20
C ALA A 404 15.50 -7.00 6.12
N ILE A 405 15.20 -6.50 4.92
CA ILE A 405 14.77 -5.13 4.69
C ILE A 405 13.23 -5.16 4.66
N VAL A 406 12.61 -4.49 5.62
CA VAL A 406 11.16 -4.49 5.82
C VAL A 406 10.61 -3.13 5.41
N ILE A 407 9.65 -3.14 4.48
CA ILE A 407 9.07 -1.93 3.91
C ILE A 407 7.57 -1.93 4.22
N LEU A 408 7.08 -0.84 4.82
CA LEU A 408 5.66 -0.62 5.09
C LEU A 408 5.04 0.23 3.98
N LEU A 409 3.84 -0.17 3.55
CA LEU A 409 3.02 0.50 2.55
C LEU A 409 1.67 0.85 3.18
N ASP A 410 1.35 2.14 3.27
CA ASP A 410 0.07 2.66 3.77
C ASP A 410 -1.07 2.21 2.84
N GLN A 411 -2.15 1.68 3.41
CA GLN A 411 -3.35 1.25 2.65
C GLN A 411 -4.27 2.42 2.23
N GLY A 412 -3.97 3.64 2.65
CA GLY A 412 -4.69 4.87 2.30
C GLY A 412 -5.75 5.24 3.34
N TYR A 413 -5.51 6.32 4.08
CA TYR A 413 -6.45 6.84 5.09
C TYR A 413 -7.77 7.28 4.47
N GLU A 414 -7.69 8.03 3.37
CA GLU A 414 -8.79 8.66 2.66
C GLU A 414 -9.83 7.62 2.25
N THR A 415 -9.43 6.57 1.54
CA THR A 415 -10.32 5.47 1.12
C THR A 415 -10.90 4.74 2.34
N MET A 416 -10.09 4.49 3.37
CA MET A 416 -10.53 3.77 4.58
C MET A 416 -11.57 4.57 5.38
N GLU A 417 -11.53 5.90 5.35
CA GLU A 417 -12.53 6.78 5.96
C GLU A 417 -13.91 6.63 5.29
N GLY A 418 -13.95 6.46 3.97
CA GLY A 418 -15.19 6.22 3.22
C GLY A 418 -15.75 4.81 3.38
N ALA A 419 -14.93 3.87 3.85
CA ALA A 419 -15.27 2.46 3.85
C ALA A 419 -15.93 2.02 5.16
N SER A 420 -16.71 0.94 5.13
CA SER A 420 -17.10 0.17 6.32
C SER A 420 -15.92 -0.60 6.94
N GLY A 421 -14.88 -0.84 6.13
CA GLY A 421 -13.71 -1.68 6.42
C GLY A 421 -13.87 -3.13 5.95
N ASP A 422 -15.09 -3.55 5.63
CA ASP A 422 -15.48 -4.89 5.18
C ASP A 422 -16.47 -4.86 4.00
N ASP A 423 -16.49 -3.76 3.26
CA ASP A 423 -17.26 -3.57 2.03
C ASP A 423 -16.42 -3.94 0.79
N TRP A 424 -16.85 -3.51 -0.39
CA TRP A 424 -16.25 -3.86 -1.67
C TRP A 424 -14.83 -3.32 -1.87
N ILE A 425 -14.39 -2.25 -1.19
CA ILE A 425 -13.04 -1.69 -1.42
C ILE A 425 -11.95 -2.36 -0.55
N SER A 426 -12.33 -3.12 0.49
CA SER A 426 -11.38 -3.66 1.47
C SER A 426 -10.32 -4.59 0.84
N GLY A 427 -10.74 -5.45 -0.10
CA GLY A 427 -9.83 -6.29 -0.89
C GLY A 427 -8.85 -5.45 -1.72
N ALA A 428 -9.35 -4.42 -2.41
CA ALA A 428 -8.55 -3.52 -3.23
C ALA A 428 -7.54 -2.70 -2.40
N GLN A 429 -7.88 -2.24 -1.20
CA GLN A 429 -6.94 -1.59 -0.26
C GLN A 429 -5.76 -2.50 0.09
N SER A 430 -6.03 -3.78 0.37
CA SER A 430 -4.97 -4.75 0.61
C SER A 430 -4.13 -5.00 -0.65
N MET A 431 -4.79 -5.28 -1.77
CA MET A 431 -4.12 -5.67 -3.02
C MET A 431 -3.28 -4.55 -3.64
N ARG A 432 -3.73 -3.28 -3.55
CA ARG A 432 -2.90 -2.12 -3.93
C ARG A 432 -1.57 -2.12 -3.19
N ALA A 433 -1.61 -2.20 -1.85
CA ALA A 433 -0.42 -2.11 -1.03
C ALA A 433 0.51 -3.33 -1.24
N TYR A 434 -0.07 -4.51 -1.50
CA TYR A 434 0.70 -5.70 -1.84
C TYR A 434 1.38 -5.62 -3.21
N MET A 435 0.65 -5.16 -4.23
CA MET A 435 1.18 -4.99 -5.58
C MET A 435 2.32 -3.96 -5.58
N ARG A 436 2.10 -2.78 -4.99
CA ARG A 436 3.14 -1.77 -4.81
C ARG A 436 4.36 -2.31 -4.07
N GLY A 437 4.12 -3.02 -2.97
CA GLY A 437 5.21 -3.61 -2.18
C GLY A 437 6.02 -4.62 -2.99
N ALA A 438 5.36 -5.48 -3.76
CA ALA A 438 6.02 -6.47 -4.61
C ALA A 438 6.91 -5.82 -5.69
N GLU A 439 6.46 -4.72 -6.30
CA GLU A 439 7.28 -3.93 -7.23
C GLU A 439 8.54 -3.39 -6.52
N ILE A 440 8.36 -2.65 -5.43
CA ILE A 440 9.49 -2.03 -4.69
C ILE A 440 10.50 -3.09 -4.25
N ALA A 441 10.03 -4.15 -3.61
CA ALA A 441 10.89 -5.21 -3.10
C ALA A 441 11.57 -5.99 -4.23
N GLY A 442 10.86 -6.19 -5.35
CA GLY A 442 11.39 -6.83 -6.54
C GLY A 442 12.53 -6.03 -7.19
N VAL A 443 12.31 -4.74 -7.40
CA VAL A 443 13.32 -3.79 -7.90
C VAL A 443 14.54 -3.75 -6.99
N ILE A 444 14.35 -3.66 -5.67
CA ILE A 444 15.46 -3.68 -4.71
C ILE A 444 16.20 -5.01 -4.79
N ALA A 445 15.50 -6.14 -4.79
CA ALA A 445 16.14 -7.45 -4.86
C ALA A 445 16.95 -7.62 -6.15
N GLU A 446 16.40 -7.21 -7.29
CA GLU A 446 17.10 -7.20 -8.58
C GLU A 446 18.35 -6.32 -8.54
N HIS A 447 18.23 -5.12 -7.95
CA HIS A 447 19.36 -4.21 -7.81
C HIS A 447 20.47 -4.82 -6.95
N LEU A 448 20.14 -5.40 -5.78
CA LEU A 448 21.12 -6.02 -4.89
C LEU A 448 21.82 -7.22 -5.54
N ARG A 449 21.09 -8.04 -6.29
CA ARG A 449 21.68 -9.12 -7.09
C ARG A 449 22.62 -8.60 -8.17
N GLY A 450 22.26 -7.49 -8.83
CA GLY A 450 23.12 -6.78 -9.76
C GLY A 450 24.40 -6.21 -9.13
N LEU A 451 24.39 -5.95 -7.82
CA LEU A 451 25.57 -5.58 -7.02
C LEU A 451 26.35 -6.81 -6.50
N GLY A 452 25.94 -8.03 -6.84
CA GLY A 452 26.60 -9.28 -6.44
C GLY A 452 26.16 -9.84 -5.07
N TRP A 453 25.04 -9.36 -4.51
CA TRP A 453 24.51 -9.84 -3.24
C TRP A 453 23.24 -10.67 -3.45
N SER A 454 23.20 -11.87 -2.85
CA SER A 454 21.99 -12.69 -2.86
C SER A 454 20.83 -11.93 -2.23
N ALA A 455 19.69 -11.89 -2.91
CA ALA A 455 18.52 -11.14 -2.48
C ALA A 455 17.24 -11.70 -3.09
N ARG A 456 16.18 -11.78 -2.28
CA ARG A 456 14.86 -12.28 -2.69
C ARG A 456 13.73 -11.46 -2.09
N SER A 457 12.76 -11.06 -2.91
CA SER A 457 11.55 -10.40 -2.40
C SER A 457 10.52 -11.41 -1.87
N GLN A 458 9.85 -11.06 -0.79
CA GLN A 458 8.91 -11.88 -0.04
C GLN A 458 7.56 -11.15 -0.01
N THR A 459 6.57 -11.68 -0.74
CA THR A 459 5.31 -10.99 -1.04
C THR A 459 4.10 -11.72 -0.47
N ASN A 460 2.90 -11.17 -0.66
CA ASN A 460 1.66 -11.83 -0.28
C ASN A 460 1.34 -13.09 -1.10
N ALA A 461 1.89 -13.19 -2.31
CA ALA A 461 1.63 -14.31 -3.21
C ALA A 461 2.58 -15.48 -2.94
N LEU A 462 3.84 -15.18 -2.62
CA LEU A 462 4.85 -16.16 -2.26
C LEU A 462 5.85 -15.54 -1.28
N SER A 463 6.02 -16.19 -0.13
CA SER A 463 6.96 -15.77 0.91
C SER A 463 7.41 -16.98 1.74
N HIS A 464 8.71 -17.05 2.03
CA HIS A 464 9.32 -18.07 2.89
C HIS A 464 9.46 -17.59 4.35
N VAL A 465 9.03 -16.35 4.64
CA VAL A 465 9.17 -15.73 5.96
C VAL A 465 7.84 -15.16 6.49
N LEU A 466 7.68 -15.17 7.80
CA LEU A 466 6.64 -14.49 8.54
C LEU A 466 7.00 -13.01 8.69
N HIS A 467 6.15 -12.10 8.19
CA HIS A 467 6.49 -10.68 8.20
C HIS A 467 6.31 -10.01 9.57
N ILE A 468 5.41 -10.53 10.43
CA ILE A 468 5.11 -9.92 11.73
C ILE A 468 6.35 -9.79 12.64
N PRO A 469 7.13 -10.86 12.91
CA PRO A 469 8.35 -10.73 13.72
C PRO A 469 9.35 -9.75 13.08
N LEU A 470 9.51 -9.79 11.76
CA LEU A 470 10.43 -8.90 11.05
C LEU A 470 10.02 -7.42 11.15
N VAL A 471 8.73 -7.10 11.09
CA VAL A 471 8.23 -5.72 11.29
C VAL A 471 8.48 -5.25 12.72
N LEU A 472 8.36 -6.14 13.71
CA LEU A 472 8.65 -5.84 15.11
C LEU A 472 10.15 -5.60 15.32
N ASP A 473 11.00 -6.49 14.83
CA ASP A 473 12.45 -6.46 14.99
C ASP A 473 13.11 -5.32 14.21
N ALA A 474 12.57 -4.96 13.04
CA ALA A 474 12.97 -3.79 12.28
C ALA A 474 12.57 -2.45 12.96
N GLY A 475 11.91 -2.50 14.12
CA GLY A 475 11.55 -1.31 14.88
C GLY A 475 10.52 -0.43 14.18
N LEU A 476 9.59 -1.04 13.46
CA LEU A 476 8.56 -0.33 12.69
C LEU A 476 7.20 -0.24 13.40
N GLY A 477 7.07 -0.87 14.57
CA GLY A 477 5.89 -0.80 15.41
C GLY A 477 6.00 -1.62 16.68
N GLU A 478 4.91 -1.71 17.42
CA GLU A 478 4.74 -2.60 18.58
C GLU A 478 3.58 -3.58 18.34
N LEU A 479 3.59 -4.76 18.96
CA LEU A 479 2.45 -5.67 18.95
C LEU A 479 1.21 -5.01 19.58
N SER A 480 0.06 -5.20 18.94
CA SER A 480 -1.19 -4.51 19.30
C SER A 480 -2.30 -5.46 19.75
N ARG A 481 -3.36 -4.92 20.36
CA ARG A 481 -4.57 -5.70 20.70
C ARG A 481 -5.22 -6.38 19.49
N ILE A 482 -5.06 -5.83 18.28
CA ILE A 482 -5.59 -6.45 17.05
C ILE A 482 -5.04 -7.89 16.91
N GLY A 483 -3.83 -8.14 17.41
CA GLY A 483 -3.29 -9.45 17.64
C GLY A 483 -2.12 -9.76 16.73
N GLU A 484 -2.37 -10.52 15.66
CA GLU A 484 -1.38 -10.81 14.61
C GLU A 484 -1.12 -9.59 13.71
N LEU A 485 -0.80 -8.45 14.34
CA LEU A 485 -0.57 -7.16 13.70
C LEU A 485 0.30 -6.28 14.59
N VAL A 486 1.41 -5.82 14.00
CA VAL A 486 2.25 -4.74 14.54
C VAL A 486 1.64 -3.39 14.17
N LEU A 487 1.57 -2.46 15.12
CA LEU A 487 0.99 -1.13 14.95
C LEU A 487 2.09 -0.08 14.97
N ASN A 488 2.09 0.80 13.97
CA ASN A 488 3.06 1.87 13.81
C ASN A 488 2.59 3.17 14.51
N PRO A 489 3.47 3.96 15.14
CA PRO A 489 3.09 5.17 15.88
C PRO A 489 2.47 6.30 15.04
N PHE A 490 2.65 6.31 13.72
CA PHE A 490 2.20 7.40 12.84
C PHE A 490 0.97 7.05 11.99
N VAL A 491 0.97 5.87 11.38
CA VAL A 491 -0.15 5.40 10.52
C VAL A 491 -1.04 4.37 11.22
N GLY A 492 -0.71 4.02 12.47
CA GLY A 492 -1.41 2.99 13.21
C GLY A 492 -1.27 1.62 12.54
N PRO A 493 -2.35 0.83 12.47
CA PRO A 493 -2.33 -0.49 11.86
C PRO A 493 -2.55 -0.46 10.33
N ARG A 494 -2.63 0.71 9.70
CA ARG A 494 -3.10 0.92 8.32
C ARG A 494 -2.02 0.64 7.26
N PHE A 495 -1.28 -0.45 7.38
CA PHE A 495 -0.24 -0.76 6.42
C PHE A 495 -0.26 -2.23 5.98
N LYS A 496 0.43 -2.53 4.90
CA LYS A 496 0.94 -3.86 4.56
C LYS A 496 2.46 -3.81 4.62
N SER A 497 3.09 -4.95 4.87
CA SER A 497 4.54 -5.09 4.79
C SER A 497 4.92 -5.95 3.60
N VAL A 498 6.06 -5.61 3.00
CA VAL A 498 6.83 -6.46 2.10
C VAL A 498 8.23 -6.59 2.66
N VAL A 499 8.90 -7.70 2.39
CA VAL A 499 10.25 -7.97 2.88
C VAL A 499 11.17 -8.29 1.72
N VAL A 500 12.42 -7.83 1.78
CA VAL A 500 13.53 -8.35 0.97
C VAL A 500 14.49 -9.06 1.91
N THR A 501 14.74 -10.35 1.70
CA THR A 501 15.79 -11.07 2.41
C THR A 501 17.08 -11.00 1.61
N THR A 502 18.22 -10.79 2.26
CA THR A 502 19.52 -10.62 1.58
C THR A 502 20.71 -10.94 2.49
N ASP A 503 21.86 -11.20 1.87
CA ASP A 503 23.16 -11.29 2.56
C ASP A 503 24.00 -10.00 2.47
N LEU A 504 23.50 -8.94 1.83
CA LEU A 504 24.13 -7.63 1.87
C LEU A 504 24.41 -7.23 3.33
N PRO A 505 25.64 -6.83 3.70
CA PRO A 505 25.95 -6.34 5.03
C PRO A 505 25.11 -5.11 5.35
N LEU A 506 24.29 -5.19 6.40
CA LEU A 506 23.36 -4.14 6.78
C LEU A 506 23.32 -3.99 8.30
N THR A 507 23.37 -2.74 8.78
CA THR A 507 23.20 -2.44 10.20
C THR A 507 21.71 -2.55 10.58
N PRO A 508 21.35 -3.44 11.51
CA PRO A 508 19.96 -3.59 11.98
C PRO A 508 19.45 -2.33 12.70
N ASP A 509 18.18 -2.01 12.49
CA ASP A 509 17.44 -1.12 13.37
C ASP A 509 17.16 -1.80 14.72
N ARG A 510 16.77 -0.98 15.70
CA ARG A 510 16.34 -1.44 17.02
C ARG A 510 14.83 -1.37 17.18
N HIS A 511 14.29 -2.23 18.02
CA HIS A 511 12.90 -2.18 18.49
C HIS A 511 12.50 -0.78 18.99
N ILE A 512 11.21 -0.51 19.01
CA ILE A 512 10.66 0.77 19.48
C ILE A 512 9.74 0.58 20.69
N ASP A 513 9.65 1.63 21.50
CA ASP A 513 8.68 1.77 22.57
C ASP A 513 7.99 3.13 22.46
N PHE A 514 6.73 3.14 22.05
CA PHE A 514 5.88 4.33 22.06
C PHE A 514 4.71 4.19 23.05
N GLY A 515 4.81 3.23 23.97
CA GLY A 515 3.85 2.99 25.02
C GLY A 515 2.55 2.35 24.55
N LEU A 516 2.58 1.61 23.42
CA LEU A 516 1.39 0.97 22.88
C LEU A 516 0.81 -0.06 23.84
N GLN A 517 1.65 -0.81 24.54
CA GLN A 517 1.20 -1.88 25.44
C GLN A 517 0.18 -1.38 26.46
N ASP A 518 0.47 -0.26 27.12
CA ASP A 518 -0.44 0.35 28.09
C ASP A 518 -1.65 1.04 27.42
N PHE A 519 -1.50 1.59 26.22
CA PHE A 519 -2.64 2.13 25.46
C PHE A 519 -3.64 1.02 25.08
N CYS A 520 -3.16 -0.07 24.48
CA CYS A 520 -3.97 -1.23 24.09
C CYS A 520 -4.57 -1.94 25.30
N GLN A 521 -3.90 -1.94 26.46
CA GLN A 521 -4.49 -2.43 27.71
C GLN A 521 -5.74 -1.64 28.12
N LYS A 522 -5.79 -0.35 27.82
CA LYS A 522 -6.89 0.57 28.18
C LYS A 522 -7.94 0.76 27.09
N CYS A 523 -7.68 0.31 25.86
CA CYS A 523 -8.54 0.50 24.69
C CYS A 523 -9.00 -0.84 24.11
N THR A 524 -10.30 -0.99 23.86
CA THR A 524 -10.91 -2.20 23.29
C THR A 524 -11.70 -1.93 22.00
N LYS A 525 -11.47 -0.77 21.36
CA LYS A 525 -12.24 -0.34 20.18
C LYS A 525 -12.16 -1.34 19.02
N CYS A 526 -10.98 -1.84 18.67
CA CYS A 526 -10.85 -2.85 17.62
C CYS A 526 -11.60 -4.17 17.94
N ALA A 527 -11.62 -4.57 19.21
CA ALA A 527 -12.36 -5.76 19.67
C ALA A 527 -13.87 -5.54 19.56
N ARG A 528 -14.35 -4.36 20.00
CA ARG A 528 -15.74 -3.94 19.92
C ARG A 528 -16.26 -3.88 18.48
N GLU A 529 -15.45 -3.38 17.56
CA GLU A 529 -15.86 -3.15 16.17
C GLU A 529 -15.62 -4.37 15.27
N CYS A 530 -15.09 -5.48 15.79
CA CYS A 530 -14.81 -6.69 15.02
C CYS A 530 -16.11 -7.42 14.64
N PRO A 531 -16.47 -7.56 13.34
CA PRO A 531 -17.76 -8.12 12.93
C PRO A 531 -18.00 -9.58 13.35
N CYS A 532 -16.93 -10.34 13.56
CA CYS A 532 -16.97 -11.74 13.96
C CYS A 532 -16.50 -11.99 15.41
N GLY A 533 -16.23 -10.93 16.18
CA GLY A 533 -15.80 -11.04 17.58
C GLY A 533 -14.50 -11.83 17.77
N ALA A 534 -13.57 -11.76 16.80
CA ALA A 534 -12.32 -12.50 16.80
C ALA A 534 -11.20 -11.85 17.64
N ILE A 535 -11.25 -10.54 17.84
CA ILE A 535 -10.20 -9.80 18.56
C ILE A 535 -10.48 -9.84 20.06
N SER A 536 -9.45 -10.15 20.87
CA SER A 536 -9.60 -10.35 22.31
C SER A 536 -9.93 -9.07 23.09
N PHE A 537 -10.91 -9.16 23.99
CA PHE A 537 -11.17 -8.14 25.03
C PHE A 537 -10.30 -8.32 26.28
N THR A 538 -9.64 -9.46 26.45
CA THR A 538 -8.90 -9.83 27.67
C THR A 538 -7.43 -9.40 27.59
N ASP A 539 -6.65 -9.81 28.61
CA ASP A 539 -5.22 -9.57 28.70
C ASP A 539 -4.41 -10.41 27.71
N LYS A 540 -3.13 -10.08 27.61
CA LYS A 540 -2.14 -10.82 26.83
C LYS A 540 -1.90 -12.21 27.41
N VAL A 541 -1.52 -13.14 26.55
CA VAL A 541 -1.15 -14.51 26.87
C VAL A 541 0.21 -14.83 26.25
N MET A 542 0.85 -15.90 26.72
CA MET A 542 1.93 -16.54 25.98
C MET A 542 1.35 -17.45 24.91
N PHE A 543 1.88 -17.34 23.70
CA PHE A 543 1.53 -18.17 22.56
C PHE A 543 2.82 -18.53 21.82
N ASN A 544 3.13 -19.83 21.70
CA ASN A 544 4.33 -20.33 21.01
C ASN A 544 5.61 -19.58 21.40
N GLY A 545 5.85 -19.36 22.70
CA GLY A 545 7.06 -18.69 23.21
C GLY A 545 7.04 -17.16 23.22
N TYR A 546 5.97 -16.49 22.79
CA TYR A 546 5.91 -15.02 22.79
C TYR A 546 4.60 -14.45 23.35
N GLU A 547 4.68 -13.24 23.91
CA GLU A 547 3.58 -12.50 24.54
C GLU A 547 2.74 -11.76 23.50
N MET A 548 1.41 -11.99 23.47
CA MET A 548 0.51 -11.27 22.55
C MET A 548 -0.96 -11.23 23.02
N TRP A 549 -1.75 -10.34 22.40
CA TRP A 549 -3.21 -10.47 22.39
C TRP A 549 -3.63 -11.41 21.26
N LYS A 550 -3.68 -12.72 21.50
CA LYS A 550 -4.01 -13.68 20.44
C LYS A 550 -5.46 -13.49 19.94
N PRO A 551 -5.69 -13.28 18.62
CA PRO A 551 -7.03 -13.26 18.06
C PRO A 551 -7.47 -14.68 17.69
N ASP A 552 -8.78 -14.87 17.52
CA ASP A 552 -9.37 -16.08 16.96
C ASP A 552 -9.16 -16.10 15.43
N ALA A 553 -8.02 -16.64 15.01
CA ALA A 553 -7.59 -16.65 13.61
C ALA A 553 -8.59 -17.40 12.71
N GLU A 554 -9.20 -18.48 13.22
CA GLU A 554 -10.24 -19.23 12.50
C GLU A 554 -11.47 -18.36 12.19
N LYS A 555 -12.01 -17.65 13.19
CA LYS A 555 -13.16 -16.74 12.99
C LYS A 555 -12.82 -15.60 12.03
N CYS A 556 -11.63 -15.01 12.16
CA CYS A 556 -11.19 -13.93 11.27
C CYS A 556 -11.10 -14.43 9.83
N ALA A 557 -10.44 -15.58 9.60
CA ALA A 557 -10.30 -16.16 8.27
C ALA A 557 -11.65 -16.53 7.66
N LYS A 558 -12.51 -17.26 8.38
CA LYS A 558 -13.86 -17.61 7.91
C LYS A 558 -14.69 -16.38 7.53
N TYR A 559 -14.61 -15.32 8.33
CA TYR A 559 -15.31 -14.07 8.02
C TYR A 559 -14.77 -13.40 6.76
N ARG A 560 -13.44 -13.31 6.60
CA ARG A 560 -12.81 -12.70 5.43
C ARG A 560 -13.07 -13.49 4.15
N LEU A 561 -12.97 -14.81 4.22
CA LEU A 561 -13.22 -15.72 3.09
C LEU A 561 -14.69 -15.64 2.66
N GLY A 562 -15.61 -15.83 3.61
CA GLY A 562 -17.05 -15.93 3.35
C GLY A 562 -17.80 -14.60 3.34
N ASN A 563 -17.13 -13.46 3.23
CA ASN A 563 -17.81 -12.17 3.17
C ASN A 563 -18.56 -12.05 1.83
N LEU A 564 -19.90 -12.03 1.90
CA LEU A 564 -20.77 -11.91 0.74
C LEU A 564 -21.21 -10.46 0.47
N LYS A 565 -20.93 -9.53 1.39
CA LYS A 565 -21.35 -8.13 1.28
C LYS A 565 -20.17 -7.17 1.11
N GLY A 566 -19.07 -7.70 0.58
CA GLY A 566 -17.80 -7.02 0.42
C GLY A 566 -16.69 -8.01 0.05
N SER A 567 -15.46 -7.51 -0.04
CA SER A 567 -14.28 -8.31 -0.37
C SER A 567 -13.29 -8.32 0.80
N ALA A 568 -13.13 -9.46 1.46
CA ALA A 568 -12.33 -9.61 2.69
C ALA A 568 -12.82 -8.71 3.86
N CYS A 569 -11.90 -8.23 4.71
CA CYS A 569 -12.17 -7.34 5.85
C CYS A 569 -10.85 -6.75 6.38
N GLY A 570 -10.92 -5.51 6.84
CA GLY A 570 -9.86 -4.73 7.48
C GLY A 570 -10.40 -3.71 8.50
N ARG A 571 -11.62 -3.91 9.02
CA ARG A 571 -12.33 -2.97 9.89
C ARG A 571 -11.60 -2.63 11.20
N CYS A 572 -10.80 -3.57 11.72
CA CYS A 572 -9.96 -3.33 12.89
C CYS A 572 -8.92 -2.23 12.65
N MET A 573 -8.42 -2.09 11.41
CA MET A 573 -7.49 -1.03 11.05
C MET A 573 -8.19 0.33 11.02
N LYS A 574 -9.36 0.39 10.37
CA LYS A 574 -10.18 1.60 10.24
C LYS A 574 -10.51 2.24 11.58
N THR A 575 -10.91 1.41 12.54
CA THR A 575 -11.49 1.87 13.82
C THR A 575 -10.45 2.14 14.91
N CYS A 576 -9.17 1.83 14.66
CA CYS A 576 -8.11 2.07 15.62
C CYS A 576 -7.88 3.58 15.83
N PRO A 577 -7.74 4.09 17.07
CA PRO A 577 -7.46 5.51 17.32
C PRO A 577 -6.13 6.03 16.73
N TYR A 578 -5.20 5.14 16.40
CA TYR A 578 -3.94 5.49 15.72
C TYR A 578 -4.08 5.58 14.19
N ASN A 579 -5.23 5.19 13.62
CA ASN A 579 -5.56 5.41 12.22
C ASN A 579 -5.87 6.91 12.00
N THR A 580 -4.83 7.71 11.71
CA THR A 580 -4.96 9.17 11.59
C THR A 580 -4.67 9.68 10.17
N GLU A 581 -5.15 10.88 9.89
CA GLU A 581 -5.00 11.63 8.63
C GLU A 581 -3.58 12.21 8.44
N GLY A 582 -2.81 12.30 9.53
CA GLY A 582 -1.49 12.94 9.54
C GLY A 582 -1.53 14.47 9.74
N LEU A 583 -2.60 14.99 10.36
CA LEU A 583 -2.74 16.40 10.68
C LEU A 583 -1.83 16.83 11.84
N LEU A 584 -1.43 18.10 11.86
CA LEU A 584 -0.71 18.67 13.02
C LEU A 584 -1.51 18.49 14.32
N SER A 585 -2.83 18.70 14.29
CA SER A 585 -3.70 18.51 15.45
C SER A 585 -3.71 17.07 15.96
N GLN A 586 -3.77 16.09 15.05
CA GLN A 586 -3.71 14.67 15.40
C GLN A 586 -2.34 14.27 15.93
N ARG A 587 -1.25 14.84 15.41
CA ARG A 587 0.10 14.61 15.94
C ARG A 587 0.24 15.04 17.40
N MET A 588 -0.45 16.09 17.83
CA MET A 588 -0.48 16.48 19.25
C MET A 588 -1.17 15.40 20.11
N TRP A 589 -2.27 14.80 19.63
CA TRP A 589 -2.95 13.71 20.32
C TRP A 589 -2.13 12.42 20.36
N LEU A 590 -1.48 12.06 19.25
CA LEU A 590 -0.54 10.92 19.21
C LEU A 590 0.64 11.17 20.15
N TRP A 591 1.22 12.37 20.15
CA TRP A 591 2.27 12.74 21.11
C TRP A 591 1.79 12.60 22.56
N ALA A 592 0.58 13.05 22.89
CA ALA A 592 0.00 12.90 24.22
C ALA A 592 -0.23 11.41 24.56
N ALA A 593 -0.72 10.60 23.63
CA ALA A 593 -0.89 9.16 23.84
C ALA A 593 0.46 8.46 24.10
N ILE A 594 1.53 8.90 23.43
CA ILE A 594 2.88 8.35 23.59
C ILE A 594 3.49 8.80 24.93
N ARG A 595 3.41 10.10 25.25
CA ARG A 595 4.17 10.72 26.36
C ARG A 595 3.41 10.79 27.69
N LEU A 596 2.07 10.72 27.69
CA LEU A 596 1.24 10.95 28.88
C LEU A 596 0.37 9.72 29.21
N PRO A 597 0.92 8.69 29.91
CA PRO A 597 0.22 7.44 30.20
C PRO A 597 -1.15 7.58 30.88
N PHE A 598 -1.31 8.63 31.71
CA PHE A 598 -2.54 8.92 32.43
C PHE A 598 -3.69 9.39 31.51
N LEU A 599 -3.38 9.89 30.30
CA LEU A 599 -4.40 10.33 29.33
C LEU A 599 -4.89 9.20 28.40
N ARG A 600 -4.16 8.08 28.28
CA ARG A 600 -4.43 7.06 27.24
C ARG A 600 -5.87 6.52 27.26
N ARG A 601 -6.42 6.26 28.45
CA ARG A 601 -7.83 5.83 28.61
C ARG A 601 -8.81 6.93 28.18
N SER A 602 -8.53 8.18 28.52
CA SER A 602 -9.36 9.32 28.14
C SER A 602 -9.31 9.58 26.64
N ILE A 603 -8.12 9.51 26.02
CA ILE A 603 -7.93 9.63 24.57
C ILE A 603 -8.75 8.58 23.83
N ALA A 604 -8.69 7.31 24.24
CA ALA A 604 -9.50 6.25 23.64
C ALA A 604 -11.02 6.53 23.75
N ARG A 605 -11.49 7.09 24.87
CA ARG A 605 -12.90 7.49 25.04
C ARG A 605 -13.27 8.72 24.21
N TRP A 606 -12.37 9.69 24.08
CA TRP A 606 -12.60 10.89 23.28
C TRP A 606 -12.67 10.57 21.79
N ASP A 607 -11.87 9.61 21.32
CA ASP A 607 -11.92 9.09 19.95
C ASP A 607 -13.33 8.59 19.58
N ASP A 608 -14.02 7.90 20.49
CA ASP A 608 -15.42 7.51 20.34
C ASP A 608 -16.38 8.71 20.36
N ARG A 609 -16.18 9.67 21.26
CA ARG A 609 -17.05 10.87 21.36
C ARG A 609 -17.03 11.71 20.09
N VAL A 610 -15.87 11.82 19.44
CA VAL A 610 -15.73 12.55 18.16
C VAL A 610 -16.08 11.69 16.95
N LYS A 611 -16.51 10.43 17.17
CA LYS A 611 -16.94 9.47 16.15
C LYS A 611 -15.86 9.16 15.11
N ASN A 612 -14.58 9.17 15.50
CA ASN A 612 -13.52 8.67 14.62
C ASN A 612 -13.78 7.18 14.30
N GLY A 613 -13.62 6.81 13.03
CA GLY A 613 -13.98 5.48 12.53
C GLY A 613 -15.41 5.36 11.99
N SER A 614 -16.23 6.41 12.00
CA SER A 614 -17.48 6.46 11.23
C SER A 614 -17.23 6.46 9.71
N ILE A 615 -18.28 6.22 8.92
CA ILE A 615 -18.21 6.29 7.46
C ILE A 615 -18.31 7.74 7.00
N ASN A 616 -17.35 8.19 6.19
CA ASN A 616 -17.37 9.50 5.54
C ASN A 616 -17.70 9.36 4.05
N LEU A 617 -18.96 9.62 3.67
CA LEU A 617 -19.43 9.44 2.29
C LEU A 617 -18.72 10.33 1.27
N VAL A 618 -18.15 11.48 1.67
CA VAL A 618 -17.32 12.32 0.79
C VAL A 618 -16.09 11.56 0.28
N LYS A 619 -15.67 10.53 1.02
CA LYS A 619 -14.52 9.68 0.71
C LYS A 619 -14.88 8.36 0.05
N LYS A 620 -16.18 8.04 -0.11
CA LYS A 620 -16.63 6.87 -0.86
C LYS A 620 -16.60 7.20 -2.35
N TRP A 621 -15.52 6.84 -3.03
CA TRP A 621 -15.31 7.14 -4.45
C TRP A 621 -15.51 5.94 -5.38
N TRP A 622 -15.51 4.72 -4.83
CA TRP A 622 -15.66 3.48 -5.60
C TRP A 622 -17.13 3.09 -5.77
N TRP A 623 -17.37 2.32 -6.82
CA TRP A 623 -18.64 1.65 -7.06
C TRP A 623 -18.73 0.33 -6.30
N ASP A 624 -19.94 0.00 -5.85
CA ASP A 624 -20.23 -1.29 -5.23
C ASP A 624 -20.45 -2.30 -6.37
N LEU A 625 -19.36 -2.84 -6.92
CA LEU A 625 -19.37 -3.80 -8.03
C LEU A 625 -18.63 -5.08 -7.64
N GLU A 626 -19.14 -6.22 -8.10
CA GLU A 626 -18.56 -7.54 -7.87
C GLU A 626 -18.04 -8.13 -9.20
N PHE A 627 -16.83 -8.66 -9.20
CA PHE A 627 -16.22 -9.34 -10.35
C PHE A 627 -16.38 -10.86 -10.18
N VAL A 628 -17.16 -11.48 -11.05
CA VAL A 628 -17.53 -12.91 -11.01
C VAL A 628 -17.43 -13.48 -12.42
N ASP A 629 -16.75 -14.62 -12.58
CA ASP A 629 -16.67 -15.36 -13.84
C ASP A 629 -16.32 -14.49 -15.07
N GLY A 630 -15.32 -13.62 -14.90
CA GLY A 630 -14.81 -12.74 -15.96
C GLY A 630 -15.70 -11.52 -16.27
N ARG A 631 -16.74 -11.26 -15.49
CA ARG A 631 -17.71 -10.18 -15.69
C ARG A 631 -17.87 -9.34 -14.43
N THR A 632 -18.20 -8.06 -14.59
CA THR A 632 -18.50 -7.15 -13.49
C THR A 632 -20.00 -6.95 -13.36
N VAL A 633 -20.56 -7.22 -12.18
CA VAL A 633 -22.00 -7.21 -11.90
C VAL A 633 -22.33 -6.40 -10.64
N GLU A 634 -23.62 -6.10 -10.46
CA GLU A 634 -24.11 -5.57 -9.19
C GLU A 634 -24.11 -6.67 -8.10
N PRO A 635 -23.62 -6.37 -6.88
CA PRO A 635 -23.55 -7.38 -5.84
C PRO A 635 -24.92 -7.83 -5.32
N SER A 636 -25.29 -9.08 -5.59
CA SER A 636 -26.61 -9.64 -5.28
C SER A 636 -26.96 -9.73 -3.78
N LYS A 637 -25.96 -9.72 -2.89
CA LYS A 637 -26.15 -9.84 -1.43
C LYS A 637 -26.09 -8.48 -0.72
N GLY A 638 -25.91 -7.39 -1.46
CA GLY A 638 -25.79 -6.02 -0.95
C GLY A 638 -24.40 -5.69 -0.40
N THR A 639 -24.29 -4.54 0.29
CA THR A 639 -23.01 -3.99 0.77
C THR A 639 -23.00 -3.80 2.28
N ASN A 640 -21.91 -4.16 2.95
CA ASN A 640 -21.73 -3.85 4.37
C ASN A 640 -21.61 -2.33 4.58
N ARG A 641 -22.40 -1.79 5.50
CA ARG A 641 -22.33 -0.38 5.94
C ARG A 641 -22.46 -0.34 7.46
N ARG A 642 -21.33 -0.41 8.16
CA ARG A 642 -21.28 -0.50 9.62
C ARG A 642 -20.90 0.81 10.26
N GLU A 643 -21.85 1.44 10.93
CA GLU A 643 -21.60 2.51 11.89
C GLU A 643 -20.85 2.00 13.13
N LEU A 644 -20.40 2.90 14.00
CA LEU A 644 -19.70 2.55 15.24
C LEU A 644 -20.66 1.81 16.20
N ASP A 645 -20.25 0.62 16.65
CA ASP A 645 -21.01 -0.16 17.62
C ASP A 645 -20.64 0.21 19.06
N MET A 646 -21.24 1.27 19.58
CA MET A 646 -20.99 1.71 20.97
C MET A 646 -21.48 0.70 22.02
N ASN A 647 -22.29 -0.30 21.65
CA ASN A 647 -22.80 -1.34 22.54
C ASN A 647 -22.07 -2.69 22.40
N GLY A 648 -21.17 -2.83 21.42
CA GLY A 648 -20.53 -4.10 21.07
C GLY A 648 -19.71 -4.74 22.18
N GLY A 649 -19.31 -3.98 23.20
CA GLY A 649 -18.57 -4.47 24.36
C GLY A 649 -19.33 -5.52 25.19
N ARG A 650 -20.64 -5.69 25.00
CA ARG A 650 -21.47 -6.68 25.71
C ARG A 650 -21.03 -8.13 25.48
N ILE A 651 -20.32 -8.42 24.39
CA ILE A 651 -19.83 -9.79 24.11
C ILE A 651 -18.59 -10.15 24.94
N ALA A 652 -17.93 -9.18 25.58
CA ALA A 652 -16.64 -9.37 26.24
C ALA A 652 -16.67 -10.46 27.32
N SER A 653 -17.71 -10.48 28.17
CA SER A 653 -17.83 -11.44 29.27
C SER A 653 -18.12 -12.88 28.82
N LYS A 654 -18.53 -13.08 27.56
CA LYS A 654 -18.87 -14.38 26.97
C LYS A 654 -17.87 -14.81 25.90
N GLN A 655 -16.85 -14.00 25.62
CA GLN A 655 -15.92 -14.27 24.54
C GLN A 655 -15.05 -15.48 24.87
N LYS A 656 -15.00 -16.42 23.94
CA LYS A 656 -14.05 -17.54 23.95
C LYS A 656 -13.19 -17.45 22.68
N ILE A 657 -11.87 -17.38 22.87
CA ILE A 657 -10.89 -17.29 21.80
C ILE A 657 -10.28 -18.67 21.58
N ALA A 658 -10.40 -19.20 20.36
CA ALA A 658 -9.67 -20.41 19.97
C ALA A 658 -8.22 -20.05 19.65
N MET A 659 -7.26 -20.70 20.32
CA MET A 659 -5.83 -20.52 20.09
C MET A 659 -5.23 -21.83 19.59
N TYR A 660 -4.70 -21.81 18.36
CA TYR A 660 -4.10 -22.98 17.71
C TYR A 660 -2.58 -22.90 17.85
N PHE A 661 -2.03 -23.64 18.81
CA PHE A 661 -0.59 -23.71 19.05
C PHE A 661 0.11 -24.55 17.97
N ALA A 662 1.43 -24.45 17.89
CA ALA A 662 2.18 -25.07 16.80
C ALA A 662 2.01 -26.59 16.69
N ASP A 663 1.86 -27.28 17.82
CA ASP A 663 1.61 -28.72 17.91
C ASP A 663 0.21 -29.13 17.42
N GLN A 664 -0.69 -28.17 17.20
CA GLN A 664 -2.02 -28.38 16.62
C GLN A 664 -2.08 -28.02 15.13
N ASN A 665 -0.96 -27.60 14.56
CA ASN A 665 -0.91 -27.28 13.15
C ASN A 665 -1.04 -28.55 12.31
N PRO A 666 -1.64 -28.46 11.11
CA PRO A 666 -1.56 -29.53 10.13
C PRO A 666 -0.09 -29.88 9.85
N PRO A 667 0.25 -31.17 9.70
CA PRO A 667 1.58 -31.59 9.26
C PRO A 667 1.94 -30.95 7.91
N PRO A 668 3.21 -30.57 7.68
CA PRO A 668 3.63 -29.94 6.43
C PRO A 668 3.34 -30.79 5.19
N GLU A 669 3.50 -32.10 5.30
CA GLU A 669 3.28 -33.08 4.23
C GLU A 669 1.80 -33.33 3.90
N ALA A 670 0.86 -32.81 4.71
CA ALA A 670 -0.59 -32.96 4.49
C ALA A 670 -1.13 -32.03 3.39
N VAL A 671 -0.48 -32.03 2.23
CA VAL A 671 -0.85 -31.25 1.05
C VAL A 671 -1.95 -31.99 0.29
N GLY A 672 -3.07 -31.29 0.07
CA GLY A 672 -4.27 -31.87 -0.56
C GLY A 672 -5.11 -32.73 0.37
N VAL A 673 -4.69 -32.88 1.64
CA VAL A 673 -5.41 -33.64 2.67
C VAL A 673 -6.05 -32.69 3.68
N ALA A 674 -7.34 -32.86 3.91
CA ALA A 674 -8.11 -32.04 4.85
C ALA A 674 -7.80 -32.42 6.30
N VAL A 675 -7.28 -31.46 7.07
CA VAL A 675 -6.99 -31.58 8.51
C VAL A 675 -7.81 -30.54 9.24
N LYS A 676 -8.97 -30.94 9.77
CA LYS A 676 -9.91 -30.00 10.40
C LYS A 676 -9.34 -29.45 11.72
N PRO A 677 -9.41 -28.13 11.97
CA PRO A 677 -9.01 -27.56 13.26
C PRO A 677 -9.91 -28.07 14.40
N ASN A 678 -9.32 -28.58 15.48
CA ASN A 678 -10.06 -28.91 16.69
C ASN A 678 -10.36 -27.63 17.50
N ARG A 679 -11.47 -26.98 17.16
CA ARG A 679 -11.85 -25.71 17.80
C ARG A 679 -12.13 -25.84 19.29
N LYS A 680 -12.72 -26.96 19.75
CA LYS A 680 -13.06 -27.15 21.17
C LYS A 680 -11.78 -27.16 22.02
N GLU A 681 -10.82 -27.98 21.61
CA GLU A 681 -9.51 -28.06 22.25
C GLU A 681 -8.75 -26.74 22.17
N ALA A 682 -8.75 -26.06 21.02
CA ALA A 682 -8.11 -24.75 20.87
C ALA A 682 -8.70 -23.67 21.81
N VAL A 683 -9.99 -23.73 22.13
CA VAL A 683 -10.62 -22.84 23.13
C VAL A 683 -10.17 -23.21 24.55
N GLU A 684 -10.12 -24.51 24.88
CA GLU A 684 -9.67 -25.00 26.19
C GLU A 684 -8.20 -24.62 26.43
N ARG A 685 -7.33 -24.81 25.43
CA ARG A 685 -5.93 -24.38 25.50
C ARG A 685 -5.77 -22.88 25.59
N GLY A 686 -6.58 -22.11 24.85
CA GLY A 686 -6.58 -20.66 24.96
C GLY A 686 -6.94 -20.17 26.38
N ALA A 687 -7.86 -20.85 27.05
CA ALA A 687 -8.22 -20.54 28.45
C ALA A 687 -7.13 -20.95 29.45
N ALA A 688 -6.34 -21.98 29.13
CA ALA A 688 -5.22 -22.46 29.94
C ALA A 688 -3.87 -21.84 29.59
N ALA A 689 -3.82 -20.90 28.64
CA ALA A 689 -2.57 -20.30 28.16
C ALA A 689 -1.83 -19.57 29.30
N GLU A 690 -0.52 -19.79 29.39
CA GLU A 690 0.32 -19.15 30.40
C GLU A 690 0.23 -17.63 30.31
N SER A 691 0.12 -16.95 31.46
CA SER A 691 0.15 -15.49 31.49
C SER A 691 1.59 -14.98 31.31
N PRO A 692 1.81 -13.81 30.67
CA PRO A 692 3.16 -13.25 30.53
C PRO A 692 3.86 -12.97 31.86
N ALA A 693 3.13 -12.79 32.96
CA ALA A 693 3.69 -12.64 34.31
C ALA A 693 4.19 -13.98 34.88
N MET A 694 3.51 -15.08 34.59
CA MET A 694 3.97 -16.43 34.96
C MET A 694 5.22 -16.81 34.18
N ALA A 695 5.23 -16.54 32.86
CA ALA A 695 6.38 -16.83 32.01
C ALA A 695 7.63 -16.06 32.47
N ARG A 696 7.52 -14.76 32.74
CA ARG A 696 8.61 -13.95 33.31
C ARG A 696 9.19 -14.55 34.59
N ARG A 697 8.32 -14.95 35.54
CA ARG A 697 8.75 -15.63 36.77
C ARG A 697 9.44 -16.96 36.49
N ARG A 698 8.93 -17.76 35.54
CA ARG A 698 9.48 -19.06 35.16
C ARG A 698 10.88 -18.95 34.57
N VAL A 699 11.14 -17.92 33.76
CA VAL A 699 12.46 -17.70 33.12
C VAL A 699 13.38 -16.73 33.87
N GLY A 700 12.97 -16.23 35.04
CA GLY A 700 13.76 -15.32 35.87
C GLY A 700 13.98 -13.93 35.27
N ARG A 701 13.01 -13.41 34.50
CA ARG A 701 13.05 -12.07 33.86
C ARG A 701 12.10 -11.06 34.49
#